data_AF-A0A5K4F200-F1
#
_entry.id   AF-A0A5K4F200-F1
#
_cell.length_a   1.000
_cell.length_b   1.000
_cell.length_c   1.000
_cell.angle_alpha   90.00
_cell.angle_beta   90.00
_cell.angle_gamma   90.00
#
_symmetry.space_group_name_H-M   'P 1'
#
loop_
_entity.id
_entity.type
_entity.pdbx_description
1 polymer ?
#
loop_
_entity_poly.entity_id
_entity_poly.type
_entity_poly.pdbx_seq_one_letter_code
_entity_poly.pdbx_strand_id
1 'polypeptide(L)'
;MTSDIAKRQRTVPSAKAFEFIWKRPVPEVLQTGEHFDRYDEETGILEPNCFVRVDKDGFFIYWQSENNDSQQLELSQISDVRSGAKPKDEKLTAQIQEKSGKSWDRIVTICSGLDLVNINYTHMVAKDAETASFWIQSLRSLTHNTKAANVCPMTQLRKHWLRLTLTLNARNRIPVRVIMKTFASGRNERIVYQSLKDLNLPHGKNDDIDPNEFPFEKFYELYHKICPRTDIEDLFKSLSNGKSHIHADKMIEFLNETQRDPRLNEILYPFANKQTIKYIQENYETQEEFKNTDEVSIECFYRYLMSDDNACVFLDKLDIYQDMDQPLSHYYINSSHNTYLIGRQFGGKSSVEMYRQVLLAGCRCIELDCWDGRGEDQEPIITHGKAMCTDILFKDVIYAIRDTAFVASDCPVIMSFENHCSKHQQYKLAKYCEEILGDMLLTKPLDNYALEPGVALPPPEKLKRKILIKNKRLKPEAEKLFLNMFKQLDLFLKGQTDAIQEENEVTEDPDLTIDRDDGDGCSANKANNGEITATTTTTTGSGGGGDTVIPLNTTPTPQLVSCTSSAELKRLQLKKEEGNLTAEEEQIMMAHYHYTGATSSIHPLLSSFVNYAQPVKFQGFDVAEDENIHHHMSSFSETVALGLLKNQAIEFVKYPIHLIRKQFYVIIVILFCFEKKRKFFECTSVNICTHLRCYCKVLF
;
A
#
# COMPACT_ATOMS: atom_id res chain seq x y z
N MET A 1 37.99 20.13 -31.65
CA MET A 1 37.25 19.14 -30.82
C MET A 1 37.34 19.54 -29.35
N THR A 2 36.83 20.71 -28.98
CA THR A 2 37.08 21.34 -27.67
C THR A 2 35.84 22.06 -27.12
N SER A 3 34.65 21.47 -27.27
CA SER A 3 33.39 22.07 -26.79
C SER A 3 32.54 21.20 -25.85
N ASP A 4 32.92 19.95 -25.55
CA ASP A 4 32.01 19.02 -24.85
C ASP A 4 32.36 18.68 -23.39
N ILE A 5 33.40 19.29 -22.82
CA ILE A 5 33.80 19.04 -21.43
C ILE A 5 33.15 20.05 -20.45
N ALA A 6 32.79 21.24 -20.90
CA ALA A 6 32.23 22.29 -20.04
C ALA A 6 30.72 22.17 -19.74
N LYS A 7 30.01 21.22 -20.36
CA LYS A 7 28.56 21.01 -20.15
C LYS A 7 28.21 19.89 -19.15
N ARG A 8 29.21 19.30 -18.48
CA ARG A 8 29.05 18.08 -17.66
C ARG A 8 28.98 18.29 -16.14
N GLN A 9 28.81 19.51 -15.66
CA GLN A 9 28.70 19.79 -14.22
C GLN A 9 27.45 20.64 -13.93
N ARG A 10 26.33 19.96 -13.70
CA ARG A 10 25.16 20.51 -13.01
C ARG A 10 24.67 19.49 -11.99
N THR A 11 24.07 20.02 -10.94
CA THR A 11 23.88 19.50 -9.59
C THR A 11 23.49 18.03 -9.44
N VAL A 12 24.01 17.45 -8.36
CA VAL A 12 24.09 16.03 -8.00
C VAL A 12 25.10 15.27 -8.85
N PRO A 13 26.29 15.01 -8.30
CA PRO A 13 27.30 14.35 -9.07
C PRO A 13 26.93 12.87 -9.16
N SER A 14 26.50 12.50 -10.35
CA SER A 14 26.47 11.16 -10.92
C SER A 14 26.96 11.36 -12.35
N ALA A 15 27.56 10.35 -12.97
CA ALA A 15 28.08 10.42 -14.34
C ALA A 15 27.01 10.78 -15.41
N LYS A 16 25.73 10.84 -15.03
CA LYS A 16 24.63 11.49 -15.75
C LYS A 16 23.87 12.42 -14.80
N ALA A 17 23.59 13.65 -15.24
CA ALA A 17 22.70 14.56 -14.53
C ALA A 17 21.34 13.88 -14.35
N PHE A 18 20.90 13.73 -13.10
CA PHE A 18 19.58 13.18 -12.80
C PHE A 18 18.56 14.30 -12.88
N GLU A 19 17.70 14.27 -13.90
CA GLU A 19 16.59 15.21 -14.02
C GLU A 19 15.36 14.62 -13.31
N PHE A 20 14.91 15.29 -12.25
CA PHE A 20 13.73 14.85 -11.50
C PHE A 20 12.44 15.20 -12.26
N ILE A 21 12.11 14.36 -13.24
CA ILE A 21 10.88 14.49 -14.04
C ILE A 21 9.72 13.85 -13.27
N TRP A 22 9.07 14.65 -12.42
CA TRP A 22 7.84 14.24 -11.73
C TRP A 22 6.58 14.58 -12.53
N LYS A 23 6.64 15.56 -13.43
CA LYS A 23 5.48 15.98 -14.24
C LYS A 23 5.18 14.93 -15.30
N ARG A 24 3.95 14.42 -15.28
CA ARG A 24 3.42 13.64 -16.40
C ARG A 24 2.73 14.60 -17.37
N PRO A 25 3.00 14.51 -18.68
CA PRO A 25 2.32 15.36 -19.65
C PRO A 25 0.80 15.19 -19.54
N VAL A 26 0.10 16.28 -19.25
CA VAL A 26 -1.36 16.30 -19.19
C VAL A 26 -1.89 16.42 -20.62
N PRO A 27 -2.69 15.45 -21.12
CA PRO A 27 -3.27 15.53 -22.46
C PRO A 27 -4.03 16.84 -22.67
N GLU A 28 -3.87 17.45 -23.85
CA GLU A 28 -4.43 18.77 -24.17
C GLU A 28 -5.96 18.82 -23.94
N VAL A 29 -6.67 17.75 -24.31
CA VAL A 29 -8.12 17.61 -24.09
C VAL A 29 -8.53 17.76 -22.62
N LEU A 30 -7.71 17.25 -21.69
CA LEU A 30 -7.99 17.41 -20.26
C LEU A 30 -7.76 18.85 -19.79
N GLN A 31 -6.81 19.58 -20.40
CA GLN A 31 -6.52 20.97 -20.08
C GLN A 31 -7.56 21.92 -20.67
N THR A 32 -7.96 21.71 -21.93
CA THR A 32 -9.02 22.48 -22.58
C THR A 32 -10.35 22.24 -21.89
N GLY A 33 -10.59 21.00 -21.43
CA GLY A 33 -11.79 20.60 -20.72
C GLY A 33 -12.94 20.16 -21.61
N GLU A 34 -13.94 19.56 -20.97
CA GLU A 34 -15.16 19.07 -21.61
C GLU A 34 -16.32 19.16 -20.60
N HIS A 35 -17.56 19.21 -21.10
CA HIS A 35 -18.76 19.25 -20.26
C HIS A 35 -19.23 17.84 -19.87
N PHE A 36 -19.55 17.68 -18.59
CA PHE A 36 -20.10 16.45 -18.01
C PHE A 36 -21.32 16.78 -17.14
N ASP A 37 -22.27 15.86 -17.04
CA ASP A 37 -23.22 15.87 -15.93
C ASP A 37 -22.61 15.10 -14.76
N ARG A 38 -22.58 15.68 -13.56
CA ARG A 38 -22.05 15.00 -12.35
C ARG A 38 -23.21 14.52 -11.49
N TYR A 39 -23.12 13.32 -10.93
CA TYR A 39 -24.09 12.88 -9.94
C TYR A 39 -23.42 12.31 -8.70
N ASP A 40 -24.15 12.38 -7.59
CA ASP A 40 -23.75 11.88 -6.29
C ASP A 40 -24.78 10.84 -5.83
N GLU A 41 -24.34 9.60 -5.59
CA GLU A 41 -25.23 8.49 -5.22
C GLU A 41 -25.78 8.63 -3.80
N GLU A 42 -25.10 9.32 -2.90
CA GLU A 42 -25.51 9.45 -1.50
C GLU A 42 -26.62 10.49 -1.33
N THR A 43 -26.49 11.60 -2.07
CA THR A 43 -27.43 12.72 -2.02
C THR A 43 -28.54 12.62 -3.05
N GLY A 44 -28.36 11.81 -4.11
CA GLY A 44 -29.30 11.70 -5.22
C GLY A 44 -29.35 12.96 -6.10
N ILE A 45 -28.34 13.84 -6.01
CA ILE A 45 -28.29 15.11 -6.72
C ILE A 45 -27.58 14.93 -8.07
N LEU A 46 -28.21 15.43 -9.13
CA LEU A 46 -27.62 15.57 -10.46
C LEU A 46 -27.25 17.04 -10.69
N GLU A 47 -25.96 17.30 -10.89
CA GLU A 47 -25.39 18.60 -11.20
C GLU A 47 -25.06 18.68 -12.70
N PRO A 48 -25.89 19.36 -13.52
CA PRO A 48 -25.73 19.32 -14.96
C PRO A 48 -24.64 20.26 -15.47
N ASN A 49 -24.11 19.95 -16.64
CA ASN A 49 -23.24 20.83 -17.43
C ASN A 49 -21.99 21.34 -16.67
N CYS A 50 -21.42 20.50 -15.81
CA CYS A 50 -20.14 20.76 -15.14
C CYS A 50 -19.02 20.82 -16.17
N PHE A 51 -18.31 21.95 -16.24
CA PHE A 51 -17.13 22.07 -17.09
C PHE A 51 -15.91 21.52 -16.35
N VAL A 52 -15.42 20.36 -16.79
CA VAL A 52 -14.37 19.59 -16.10
C VAL A 52 -13.02 19.80 -16.80
N ARG A 53 -11.95 20.02 -16.02
CA ARG A 53 -10.58 20.26 -16.49
C ARG A 53 -9.55 19.64 -15.56
N VAL A 54 -8.33 19.46 -16.06
CA VAL A 54 -7.12 19.13 -15.29
C VAL A 54 -6.11 20.25 -15.48
N ASP A 55 -5.45 20.68 -14.41
CA ASP A 55 -4.43 21.72 -14.52
C ASP A 55 -3.18 21.24 -15.27
N LYS A 56 -2.42 22.19 -15.81
CA LYS A 56 -1.22 21.93 -16.64
C LYS A 56 -0.14 21.07 -15.96
N ASP A 57 -0.06 21.14 -14.63
CA ASP A 57 0.96 20.45 -13.82
C ASP A 57 0.45 19.08 -13.32
N GLY A 58 -0.84 18.77 -13.53
CA GLY A 58 -1.44 17.50 -13.17
C GLY A 58 -1.59 17.31 -11.66
N PHE A 59 -1.95 18.36 -10.93
CA PHE A 59 -2.21 18.29 -9.49
C PHE A 59 -3.68 18.07 -9.13
N PHE A 60 -4.59 18.65 -9.91
CA PHE A 60 -6.01 18.74 -9.64
C PHE A 60 -6.82 18.46 -10.90
N ILE A 61 -7.84 17.62 -10.74
CA ILE A 61 -9.03 17.69 -11.59
C ILE A 61 -10.02 18.64 -10.90
N TYR A 62 -10.63 19.53 -11.67
CA TYR A 62 -11.53 20.55 -11.12
C TYR A 62 -12.70 20.80 -12.07
N TRP A 63 -13.82 21.20 -11.51
CA TRP A 63 -15.04 21.44 -12.27
C TRP A 63 -15.90 22.53 -11.65
N GLN A 64 -16.74 23.13 -12.49
CA GLN A 64 -17.69 24.13 -12.06
C GLN A 64 -18.94 24.07 -12.93
N SER A 65 -20.11 24.21 -12.32
CA SER A 65 -21.38 24.46 -13.00
C SER A 65 -21.76 25.94 -12.83
N GLU A 66 -22.64 26.44 -13.71
CA GLU A 66 -22.89 27.88 -13.91
C GLU A 66 -23.25 28.65 -12.62
N ASN A 67 -23.92 28.01 -11.66
CA ASN A 67 -24.40 28.67 -10.44
C ASN A 67 -23.70 28.21 -9.16
N ASN A 68 -22.71 27.32 -9.26
CA ASN A 68 -22.04 26.76 -8.09
C ASN A 68 -20.60 27.26 -7.96
N ASP A 69 -20.10 27.22 -6.73
CA ASP A 69 -18.67 27.37 -6.45
C ASP A 69 -17.92 26.21 -7.12
N SER A 70 -16.72 26.49 -7.64
CA SER A 70 -15.89 25.47 -8.25
C SER A 70 -15.46 24.42 -7.23
N GLN A 71 -15.41 23.17 -7.66
CA GLN A 71 -14.94 22.04 -6.89
C GLN A 71 -13.65 21.50 -7.50
N GLN A 72 -12.82 20.87 -6.67
CA GLN A 72 -11.56 20.29 -7.10
C GLN A 72 -11.27 19.02 -6.31
N LEU A 73 -10.55 18.10 -6.95
CA LEU A 73 -10.05 16.88 -6.40
C LEU A 73 -8.57 16.75 -6.76
N GLU A 74 -7.76 16.47 -5.75
CA GLU A 74 -6.33 16.29 -5.92
C GLU A 74 -6.04 14.94 -6.58
N LEU A 75 -5.31 14.95 -7.71
CA LEU A 75 -5.04 13.73 -8.48
C LEU A 75 -4.25 12.69 -7.67
N SER A 76 -3.44 13.11 -6.69
CA SER A 76 -2.74 12.17 -5.81
C SER A 76 -3.64 11.45 -4.80
N GLN A 77 -4.89 11.88 -4.64
CA GLN A 77 -5.90 11.18 -3.83
C GLN A 77 -6.72 10.20 -4.66
N ILE A 78 -6.59 10.21 -5.99
CA ILE A 78 -7.30 9.29 -6.87
C ILE A 78 -6.59 7.95 -6.88
N SER A 79 -7.28 6.91 -6.42
CA SER A 79 -6.76 5.54 -6.43
C SER A 79 -7.12 4.79 -7.72
N ASP A 80 -8.28 5.05 -8.31
CA ASP A 80 -8.74 4.40 -9.55
C ASP A 80 -9.66 5.33 -10.35
N VAL A 81 -9.71 5.13 -11.66
CA VAL A 81 -10.67 5.78 -12.56
C VAL A 81 -11.22 4.70 -13.47
N ARG A 82 -12.52 4.52 -13.58
CA ARG A 82 -13.11 3.39 -14.32
C ARG A 82 -14.45 3.75 -14.94
N SER A 83 -14.93 2.88 -15.85
CA SER A 83 -16.30 2.96 -16.34
C SER A 83 -17.27 2.78 -15.17
N GLY A 84 -18.27 3.64 -15.10
CA GLY A 84 -19.34 3.55 -14.12
C GLY A 84 -20.36 2.48 -14.46
N ALA A 85 -21.18 2.16 -13.48
CA ALA A 85 -22.33 1.29 -13.63
C ALA A 85 -23.61 2.11 -13.61
N LYS A 86 -24.74 1.47 -13.91
CA LYS A 86 -26.06 2.04 -13.69
C LYS A 86 -26.17 2.53 -12.23
N PRO A 87 -26.59 3.78 -11.98
CA PRO A 87 -26.82 4.28 -10.63
C PRO A 87 -27.83 3.40 -9.87
N LYS A 88 -27.61 3.24 -8.56
CA LYS A 88 -28.55 2.46 -7.72
C LYS A 88 -29.88 3.18 -7.53
N ASP A 89 -29.85 4.50 -7.48
CA ASP A 89 -31.05 5.33 -7.34
C ASP A 89 -31.84 5.37 -8.66
N GLU A 90 -33.12 4.97 -8.59
CA GLU A 90 -34.00 4.90 -9.77
C GLU A 90 -34.37 6.27 -10.32
N LYS A 91 -34.42 7.31 -9.47
CA LYS A 91 -34.73 8.67 -9.87
C LYS A 91 -33.56 9.29 -10.63
N LEU A 92 -32.33 9.10 -10.16
CA LEU A 92 -31.11 9.47 -10.89
C LEU A 92 -31.01 8.72 -12.21
N THR A 93 -31.27 7.42 -12.19
CA THR A 93 -31.32 6.58 -13.40
C THR A 93 -32.28 7.18 -14.44
N ALA A 94 -33.51 7.53 -14.05
CA ALA A 94 -34.50 8.10 -14.95
C ALA A 94 -34.06 9.45 -15.52
N GLN A 95 -33.52 10.34 -14.67
CA GLN A 95 -33.03 11.66 -15.10
C GLN A 95 -31.87 11.57 -16.11
N ILE A 96 -30.91 10.68 -15.86
CA ILE A 96 -29.78 10.46 -16.77
C ILE A 96 -30.29 9.84 -18.07
N GLN A 97 -31.23 8.92 -18.03
CA GLN A 97 -31.81 8.30 -19.23
C GLN A 97 -32.57 9.29 -20.11
N GLU A 98 -33.32 10.20 -19.51
CA GLU A 98 -34.08 11.23 -20.23
C GLU A 98 -33.15 12.18 -20.99
N LYS A 99 -32.03 12.58 -20.38
CA LYS A 99 -31.05 13.49 -20.99
C LYS A 99 -30.07 12.81 -21.96
N SER A 100 -29.59 11.63 -21.58
CA SER A 100 -28.39 11.01 -22.13
C SER A 100 -28.61 9.58 -22.66
N GLY A 101 -29.86 9.12 -22.70
CA GLY A 101 -30.20 7.78 -23.20
C GLY A 101 -29.77 6.65 -22.27
N LYS A 102 -29.87 5.40 -22.75
CA LYS A 102 -29.75 4.19 -21.90
C LYS A 102 -28.34 3.61 -21.78
N SER A 103 -27.32 4.30 -22.33
CA SER A 103 -25.95 3.79 -22.38
C SER A 103 -25.15 4.22 -21.16
N TRP A 104 -24.71 3.24 -20.36
CA TRP A 104 -23.98 3.47 -19.10
C TRP A 104 -22.45 3.51 -19.28
N ASP A 105 -21.96 3.11 -20.45
CA ASP A 105 -20.55 3.20 -20.87
C ASP A 105 -20.03 4.66 -20.96
N ARG A 106 -20.95 5.63 -20.90
CA ARG A 106 -20.67 7.07 -20.82
C ARG A 106 -20.25 7.56 -19.44
N ILE A 107 -20.36 6.72 -18.41
CA ILE A 107 -20.08 7.12 -17.03
C ILE A 107 -18.59 6.92 -16.74
N VAL A 108 -17.94 7.97 -16.29
CA VAL A 108 -16.60 7.97 -15.70
C VAL A 108 -16.75 8.01 -14.18
N THR A 109 -16.24 7.00 -13.50
CA THR A 109 -16.21 6.94 -12.02
C THR A 109 -14.79 7.16 -11.55
N ILE A 110 -14.59 8.20 -10.74
CA ILE A 110 -13.32 8.54 -10.11
C ILE A 110 -13.39 8.10 -8.65
N CYS A 111 -12.51 7.19 -8.27
CA CYS A 111 -12.38 6.68 -6.91
C CYS A 111 -11.26 7.44 -6.21
N SER A 112 -11.55 8.06 -5.08
CA SER A 112 -10.57 8.86 -4.33
C SER A 112 -10.69 8.66 -2.83
N GLY A 113 -9.59 8.80 -2.10
CA GLY A 113 -9.58 8.62 -0.65
C GLY A 113 -8.27 9.06 -0.03
N LEU A 114 -8.30 9.36 1.27
CA LEU A 114 -7.10 9.61 2.06
C LEU A 114 -6.48 8.31 2.60
N ASP A 115 -7.26 7.23 2.62
CA ASP A 115 -6.85 5.90 3.03
C ASP A 115 -7.51 4.84 2.11
N LEU A 116 -7.12 3.58 2.29
CA LEU A 116 -7.56 2.47 1.44
C LEU A 116 -9.02 2.04 1.68
N VAL A 117 -9.65 2.50 2.76
CA VAL A 117 -10.97 2.04 3.22
C VAL A 117 -12.06 3.06 2.91
N ASN A 118 -11.79 4.34 3.21
CA ASN A 118 -12.72 5.45 3.05
C ASN A 118 -12.62 6.03 1.63
N ILE A 119 -13.21 5.30 0.68
CA ILE A 119 -13.23 5.68 -0.73
C ILE A 119 -14.50 6.47 -1.07
N ASN A 120 -14.30 7.66 -1.62
CA ASN A 120 -15.31 8.52 -2.21
C ASN A 120 -15.40 8.28 -3.72
N TYR A 121 -16.62 8.24 -4.25
CA TYR A 121 -16.89 8.03 -5.67
C TYR A 121 -17.45 9.31 -6.28
N THR A 122 -16.75 9.86 -7.29
CA THR A 122 -17.26 10.96 -8.11
C THR A 122 -17.65 10.42 -9.48
N HIS A 123 -18.93 10.54 -9.84
CA HIS A 123 -19.44 10.05 -11.12
C HIS A 123 -19.70 11.19 -12.09
N MET A 124 -19.17 11.08 -13.31
CA MET A 124 -19.29 12.06 -14.38
C MET A 124 -19.84 11.38 -15.63
N VAL A 125 -20.93 11.89 -16.19
CA VAL A 125 -21.58 11.37 -17.39
C VAL A 125 -21.10 12.18 -18.60
N ALA A 126 -20.31 11.55 -19.46
CA ALA A 126 -19.82 12.15 -20.70
C ALA A 126 -20.93 12.27 -21.75
N LYS A 127 -20.71 13.04 -22.82
CA LYS A 127 -21.62 13.15 -23.97
C LYS A 127 -21.78 11.84 -24.78
N ASP A 128 -20.75 11.00 -24.80
CA ASP A 128 -20.73 9.71 -25.49
C ASP A 128 -19.69 8.76 -24.87
N ALA A 129 -19.74 7.48 -25.24
CA ALA A 129 -18.90 6.43 -24.68
C ALA A 129 -17.43 6.58 -25.07
N GLU A 130 -17.16 7.13 -26.25
CA GLU A 130 -15.81 7.39 -26.74
C GLU A 130 -15.11 8.44 -25.87
N THR A 131 -15.81 9.54 -25.57
CA THR A 131 -15.35 10.58 -24.66
C THR A 131 -15.10 10.03 -23.27
N ALA A 132 -16.03 9.23 -22.72
CA ALA A 132 -15.83 8.61 -21.41
C ALA A 132 -14.60 7.70 -21.38
N SER A 133 -14.44 6.82 -22.38
CA SER A 133 -13.29 5.93 -22.51
C SER A 133 -11.98 6.71 -22.62
N PHE A 134 -11.95 7.76 -23.43
CA PHE A 134 -10.78 8.62 -23.60
C PHE A 134 -10.41 9.33 -22.29
N TRP A 135 -11.39 9.88 -21.56
CA TRP A 135 -11.16 10.54 -20.27
C TRP A 135 -10.68 9.55 -19.20
N ILE A 136 -11.24 8.33 -19.15
CA ILE A 136 -10.78 7.27 -18.26
C ILE A 136 -9.30 6.95 -18.53
N GLN A 137 -8.93 6.69 -19.79
CA GLN A 137 -7.55 6.36 -20.15
C GLN A 137 -6.59 7.52 -19.88
N SER A 138 -7.00 8.74 -20.22
CA SER A 138 -6.20 9.94 -20.02
C SER A 138 -5.96 10.23 -18.54
N LEU A 139 -7.00 10.15 -17.69
CA LEU A 139 -6.85 10.33 -16.24
C LEU A 139 -6.01 9.22 -15.61
N ARG A 140 -6.21 7.95 -16.00
CA ARG A 140 -5.37 6.82 -15.53
C ARG A 140 -3.89 7.02 -15.82
N SER A 141 -3.54 7.68 -16.93
CA SER A 141 -2.13 7.99 -17.23
C SER A 141 -1.50 8.96 -16.23
N LEU A 142 -2.31 9.76 -15.52
CA LEU A 142 -1.88 10.74 -14.53
C LEU A 142 -1.91 10.19 -13.09
N THR A 143 -2.67 9.12 -12.82
CA THR A 143 -2.71 8.48 -11.49
C THR A 143 -1.43 7.69 -11.20
N HIS A 144 -1.24 7.30 -9.93
CA HIS A 144 -0.06 6.60 -9.43
C HIS A 144 1.28 7.30 -9.77
N ASN A 145 1.29 8.63 -9.80
CA ASN A 145 2.50 9.41 -9.97
C ASN A 145 3.27 9.53 -8.65
N THR A 146 4.04 8.50 -8.32
CA THR A 146 4.83 8.42 -7.06
C THR A 146 5.84 9.57 -6.92
N LYS A 147 6.38 10.07 -8.03
CA LYS A 147 7.30 11.21 -8.03
C LYS A 147 6.62 12.51 -7.61
N ALA A 148 5.37 12.73 -8.00
CA ALA A 148 4.62 13.92 -7.58
C ALA A 148 4.42 14.02 -6.07
N ALA A 149 4.48 12.91 -5.34
CA ALA A 149 4.43 12.90 -3.88
C ALA A 149 5.74 13.39 -3.21
N ASN A 150 6.84 13.46 -3.97
CA ASN A 150 8.18 13.80 -3.48
C ASN A 150 8.69 15.15 -4.01
N VAL A 151 7.80 16.00 -4.53
CA VAL A 151 8.17 17.33 -5.05
C VAL A 151 8.65 18.26 -3.94
N CYS A 152 9.60 19.12 -4.27
CA CYS A 152 10.19 20.08 -3.32
C CYS A 152 9.17 21.06 -2.68
N PRO A 153 9.53 21.68 -1.54
CA PRO A 153 8.68 22.66 -0.87
C PRO A 153 8.20 23.82 -1.77
N MET A 154 9.04 24.31 -2.69
CA MET A 154 8.65 25.37 -3.63
C MET A 154 7.49 24.90 -4.54
N THR A 155 7.57 23.68 -5.04
CA THR A 155 6.49 23.09 -5.85
C THR A 155 5.24 22.83 -5.02
N GLN A 156 5.37 22.42 -3.76
CA GLN A 156 4.21 22.30 -2.85
C GLN A 156 3.53 23.65 -2.58
N LEU A 157 4.29 24.75 -2.48
CA LEU A 157 3.72 26.10 -2.39
C LEU A 157 2.97 26.47 -3.67
N ARG A 158 3.53 26.15 -4.84
CA ARG A 158 2.83 26.35 -6.13
C ARG A 158 1.53 25.55 -6.19
N LYS A 159 1.52 24.31 -5.70
CA LYS A 159 0.32 23.47 -5.61
C LYS A 159 -0.73 24.09 -4.68
N HIS A 160 -0.33 24.64 -3.54
CA HIS A 160 -1.25 25.33 -2.62
C HIS A 160 -1.81 26.63 -3.23
N TRP A 161 -0.97 27.41 -3.89
CA TRP A 161 -1.42 28.57 -4.66
C TRP A 161 -2.45 28.16 -5.73
N LEU A 162 -2.15 27.12 -6.50
CA LEU A 162 -3.05 26.63 -7.53
C LEU A 162 -4.41 26.21 -6.94
N ARG A 163 -4.39 25.46 -5.83
CA ARG A 163 -5.59 25.09 -5.07
C ARG A 163 -6.46 26.30 -4.71
N LEU A 164 -5.84 27.40 -4.28
CA LEU A 164 -6.55 28.65 -3.96
C LEU A 164 -7.17 29.26 -5.22
N THR A 165 -6.40 29.36 -6.31
CA THR A 165 -6.86 29.95 -7.58
C THR A 165 -7.90 29.11 -8.30
N LEU A 166 -7.99 27.81 -8.00
CA LEU A 166 -9.01 26.90 -8.49
C LEU A 166 -10.23 26.80 -7.57
N THR A 167 -10.23 27.50 -6.43
CA THR A 167 -11.39 27.59 -5.52
C THR A 167 -12.10 28.93 -5.74
N LEU A 168 -12.86 28.99 -6.82
CA LEU A 168 -13.63 30.15 -7.27
C LEU A 168 -15.08 30.09 -6.81
N ASN A 169 -15.66 31.26 -6.58
CA ASN A 169 -17.11 31.39 -6.44
C ASN A 169 -17.82 31.40 -7.81
N ALA A 170 -19.15 31.44 -7.81
CA ALA A 170 -19.96 31.57 -9.03
C ALA A 170 -19.65 32.82 -9.90
N ARG A 171 -18.93 33.82 -9.36
CA ARG A 171 -18.47 35.01 -10.11
C ARG A 171 -17.06 34.83 -10.70
N ASN A 172 -16.48 33.64 -10.62
CA ASN A 172 -15.10 33.32 -11.02
C ASN A 172 -14.03 34.12 -10.25
N ARG A 173 -14.29 34.38 -8.97
CA ARG A 173 -13.39 35.14 -8.09
C ARG A 173 -12.93 34.29 -6.91
N ILE A 174 -11.72 34.51 -6.42
CA ILE A 174 -11.15 33.81 -5.27
C ILE A 174 -11.71 34.44 -3.99
N PRO A 175 -12.52 33.74 -3.18
CA PRO A 175 -13.06 34.33 -1.97
C PRO A 175 -11.96 34.50 -0.92
N VAL A 176 -11.83 35.69 -0.30
CA VAL A 176 -10.81 35.96 0.73
C VAL A 176 -10.91 34.96 1.89
N ARG A 177 -12.12 34.53 2.25
CA ARG A 177 -12.37 33.48 3.27
C ARG A 177 -11.61 32.17 3.02
N VAL A 178 -11.31 31.82 1.77
CA VAL A 178 -10.59 30.59 1.42
C VAL A 178 -9.09 30.74 1.72
N ILE A 179 -8.52 31.89 1.35
CA ILE A 179 -7.13 32.24 1.70
C ILE A 179 -6.97 32.27 3.22
N MET A 180 -7.91 32.89 3.93
CA MET A 180 -7.95 32.94 5.39
C MET A 180 -7.92 31.56 6.03
N LYS A 181 -8.81 30.65 5.61
CA LYS A 181 -8.86 29.27 6.12
C LYS A 181 -7.55 28.50 5.89
N THR A 182 -6.86 28.79 4.79
CA THR A 182 -5.59 28.12 4.45
C THR A 182 -4.47 28.42 5.46
N PHE A 183 -4.47 29.61 6.07
CA PHE A 183 -3.47 30.01 7.07
C PHE A 183 -3.98 29.95 8.52
N ALA A 184 -5.25 29.63 8.74
CA ALA A 184 -5.91 29.70 10.05
C ALA A 184 -5.37 28.70 11.09
N SER A 185 -4.75 27.60 10.66
CA SER A 185 -4.19 26.58 11.58
C SER A 185 -2.92 27.03 12.29
N GLY A 186 -2.21 28.05 11.80
CA GLY A 186 -0.90 28.45 12.31
C GLY A 186 -0.75 29.93 12.68
N ARG A 187 -1.71 30.78 12.31
CA ARG A 187 -1.63 32.24 12.51
C ARG A 187 -2.99 32.84 12.82
N ASN A 188 -2.97 33.97 13.54
CA ASN A 188 -4.17 34.74 13.82
C ASN A 188 -4.73 35.35 12.53
N GLU A 189 -6.05 35.24 12.33
CA GLU A 189 -6.74 35.80 11.16
C GLU A 189 -6.42 37.27 10.91
N ARG A 190 -6.25 38.08 11.96
CA ARG A 190 -5.89 39.50 11.82
C ARG A 190 -4.59 39.72 11.06
N ILE A 191 -3.59 38.84 11.25
CA ILE A 191 -2.29 38.93 10.57
C ILE A 191 -2.46 38.65 9.09
N VAL A 192 -3.32 37.70 8.72
CA VAL A 192 -3.57 37.33 7.33
C VAL A 192 -4.26 38.49 6.59
N TYR A 193 -5.31 39.09 7.18
CA TYR A 193 -5.97 40.27 6.59
C TYR A 193 -5.03 41.46 6.46
N GLN A 194 -4.19 41.72 7.48
CA GLN A 194 -3.21 42.79 7.41
C GLN A 194 -2.16 42.51 6.31
N SER A 195 -1.71 41.28 6.18
CA SER A 195 -0.74 40.89 5.14
C SER A 195 -1.32 41.05 3.73
N LEU A 196 -2.60 40.71 3.53
CA LEU A 196 -3.31 40.97 2.26
C LEU A 196 -3.37 42.47 1.97
N LYS A 197 -3.73 43.28 2.97
CA LYS A 197 -3.76 44.75 2.85
C LYS A 197 -2.38 45.31 2.50
N ASP A 198 -1.31 44.84 3.14
CA ASP A 198 0.06 45.29 2.88
C ASP A 198 0.59 44.86 1.50
N LEU A 199 -0.10 43.93 0.82
CA LEU A 199 0.18 43.52 -0.55
C LEU A 199 -0.78 44.17 -1.57
N ASN A 200 -1.60 45.12 -1.13
CA ASN A 200 -2.63 45.79 -1.93
C ASN A 200 -3.67 44.83 -2.51
N LEU A 201 -4.02 43.77 -1.77
CA LEU A 201 -5.06 42.81 -2.14
C LEU A 201 -6.36 43.10 -1.38
N PRO A 202 -7.53 42.71 -1.93
CA PRO A 202 -8.79 42.70 -1.18
C PRO A 202 -8.65 41.91 0.12
N HIS A 203 -9.16 42.47 1.22
CA HIS A 203 -8.89 41.97 2.58
C HIS A 203 -10.14 41.99 3.48
N GLY A 204 -11.30 42.40 2.97
CA GLY A 204 -12.56 42.21 3.67
C GLY A 204 -12.93 40.73 3.75
N LYS A 205 -13.61 40.33 4.82
CA LYS A 205 -14.04 38.94 5.04
C LYS A 205 -14.91 38.36 3.90
N ASN A 206 -15.70 39.24 3.27
CA ASN A 206 -16.62 38.89 2.18
C ASN A 206 -16.10 39.36 0.81
N ASP A 207 -14.88 39.89 0.76
CA ASP A 207 -14.28 40.31 -0.50
C ASP A 207 -13.84 39.09 -1.31
N ASP A 208 -13.59 39.34 -2.58
CA ASP A 208 -13.06 38.36 -3.52
C ASP A 208 -11.97 38.99 -4.40
N ILE A 209 -11.04 38.17 -4.85
CA ILE A 209 -9.84 38.57 -5.59
C ILE A 209 -9.93 38.06 -7.02
N ASP A 210 -9.48 38.86 -7.99
CA ASP A 210 -9.28 38.38 -9.36
C ASP A 210 -8.15 37.36 -9.38
N PRO A 211 -8.32 36.16 -9.97
CA PRO A 211 -7.21 35.23 -10.16
C PRO A 211 -5.98 35.86 -10.83
N ASN A 212 -6.17 36.82 -11.74
CA ASN A 212 -5.07 37.50 -12.43
C ASN A 212 -4.30 38.48 -11.52
N GLU A 213 -4.94 39.02 -10.48
CA GLU A 213 -4.30 39.89 -9.47
C GLU A 213 -3.54 39.08 -8.41
N PHE A 214 -3.71 37.76 -8.40
CA PHE A 214 -3.08 36.85 -7.43
C PHE A 214 -2.16 35.81 -8.09
N PRO A 215 -1.12 36.23 -8.85
CA PRO A 215 -0.13 35.31 -9.42
C PRO A 215 0.71 34.65 -8.32
N PHE A 216 1.46 33.59 -8.68
CA PHE A 216 2.26 32.83 -7.72
C PHE A 216 3.23 33.71 -6.90
N GLU A 217 3.89 34.70 -7.51
CA GLU A 217 4.82 35.56 -6.77
C GLU A 217 4.11 36.42 -5.71
N LYS A 218 2.85 36.83 -5.94
CA LYS A 218 2.04 37.51 -4.90
C LYS A 218 1.69 36.57 -3.76
N PHE A 219 1.40 35.31 -4.06
CA PHE A 219 1.22 34.30 -3.03
C PHE A 219 2.52 34.00 -2.27
N TYR A 220 3.66 33.98 -2.94
CA TYR A 220 4.97 33.75 -2.34
C TYR A 220 5.34 34.88 -1.36
N GLU A 221 5.13 36.14 -1.76
CA GLU A 221 5.25 37.31 -0.86
C GLU A 221 4.31 37.20 0.35
N LEU A 222 3.05 36.80 0.12
CA LEU A 222 2.07 36.61 1.18
C LEU A 222 2.51 35.52 2.17
N TYR A 223 2.99 34.39 1.65
CA TYR A 223 3.47 33.27 2.44
C TYR A 223 4.59 33.69 3.39
N HIS A 224 5.61 34.41 2.90
CA HIS A 224 6.73 34.84 3.74
C HIS A 224 6.33 35.91 4.76
N LYS A 225 5.38 36.81 4.43
CA LYS A 225 4.82 37.76 5.42
C LYS A 225 4.08 37.06 6.55
N ILE A 226 3.29 36.04 6.23
CA ILE A 226 2.49 35.30 7.21
C ILE A 226 3.36 34.31 8.01
N CYS A 227 4.30 33.65 7.33
CA CYS A 227 5.15 32.59 7.86
C CYS A 227 6.65 32.95 7.72
N PRO A 228 7.14 33.99 8.43
CA PRO A 228 8.54 34.36 8.38
C PRO A 228 9.43 33.21 8.85
N ARG A 229 10.53 32.97 8.14
CA ARG A 229 11.48 31.88 8.37
C ARG A 229 12.74 32.39 9.07
N THR A 230 12.56 32.89 10.28
CA THR A 230 13.67 33.43 11.10
C THR A 230 14.79 32.41 11.32
N ASP A 231 14.45 31.12 11.33
CA ASP A 231 15.40 30.01 11.37
C ASP A 231 16.37 30.00 10.17
N ILE A 232 15.86 30.22 8.96
CA ILE A 232 16.69 30.33 7.75
C ILE A 232 17.43 31.67 7.73
N GLU A 233 16.80 32.76 8.18
CA GLU A 233 17.48 34.06 8.29
C GLU A 233 18.68 34.01 9.24
N ASP A 234 18.55 33.34 10.37
CA ASP A 234 19.61 33.21 11.36
C ASP A 234 20.73 32.28 10.86
N LEU A 235 20.38 31.19 10.16
CA LEU A 235 21.35 30.38 9.42
C LEU A 235 22.10 31.23 8.39
N PHE A 236 21.39 32.00 7.57
CA PHE A 236 21.98 32.87 6.56
C PHE A 236 22.94 33.89 7.19
N LYS A 237 22.51 34.56 8.27
CA LYS A 237 23.36 35.52 9.03
C LYS A 237 24.63 34.84 9.56
N SER A 238 24.53 33.59 10.02
CA SER A 238 25.68 32.83 10.50
C SER A 238 26.67 32.53 9.38
N LEU A 239 26.19 32.16 8.19
CA LEU A 239 27.02 31.86 7.02
C LEU A 239 27.61 33.14 6.39
N SER A 240 26.88 34.25 6.45
CA SER A 240 27.29 35.55 5.89
C SER A 240 28.14 36.40 6.84
N ASN A 241 28.32 35.96 8.09
CA ASN A 241 28.89 36.77 9.18
C ASN A 241 28.17 38.13 9.32
N GLY A 242 26.84 38.12 9.25
CA GLY A 242 25.99 39.31 9.39
C GLY A 242 25.90 40.20 8.14
N LYS A 243 26.49 39.81 7.01
CA LYS A 243 26.33 40.51 5.73
C LYS A 243 25.00 40.18 5.06
N SER A 244 24.61 40.99 4.07
CA SER A 244 23.41 40.78 3.25
C SER A 244 23.55 39.69 2.17
N HIS A 245 24.76 39.14 2.00
CA HIS A 245 25.10 38.12 1.00
C HIS A 245 26.06 37.07 1.56
N ILE A 246 26.07 35.87 0.98
CA ILE A 246 27.04 34.80 1.27
C ILE A 246 28.02 34.72 0.09
N HIS A 247 29.33 34.80 0.38
CA HIS A 247 30.36 34.58 -0.62
C HIS A 247 30.38 33.12 -1.10
N ALA A 248 30.65 32.88 -2.38
CA ALA A 248 30.62 31.57 -3.03
C ALA A 248 31.42 30.51 -2.28
N ASP A 249 32.62 30.86 -1.78
CA ASP A 249 33.46 29.93 -1.01
C ASP A 249 32.78 29.46 0.28
N LYS A 250 32.04 30.34 0.97
CA LYS A 250 31.28 29.97 2.17
C LYS A 250 30.05 29.14 1.85
N MET A 251 29.40 29.39 0.72
CA MET A 251 28.33 28.53 0.23
C MET A 251 28.86 27.13 -0.13
N ILE A 252 30.05 27.03 -0.76
CA ILE A 252 30.71 25.75 -1.08
C ILE A 252 31.02 24.97 0.20
N GLU A 253 31.59 25.63 1.21
CA GLU A 253 31.84 25.04 2.54
C GLU A 253 30.54 24.49 3.15
N PHE A 254 29.48 25.29 3.17
CA PHE A 254 28.16 24.86 3.66
C PHE A 254 27.62 23.62 2.93
N LEU A 255 27.73 23.58 1.61
CA LEU A 255 27.26 22.44 0.80
C LEU A 255 28.07 21.17 1.09
N ASN A 256 29.39 21.29 1.23
CA ASN A 256 30.29 20.14 1.37
C ASN A 256 30.41 19.63 2.81
N GLU A 257 30.29 20.50 3.80
CA GLU A 257 30.48 20.15 5.22
C GLU A 257 29.15 19.95 5.96
N THR A 258 28.11 20.74 5.62
CA THR A 258 26.84 20.73 6.35
C THR A 258 25.75 19.93 5.63
N GLN A 259 25.59 20.12 4.31
CA GLN A 259 24.50 19.47 3.54
C GLN A 259 24.86 18.07 3.05
N ARG A 260 26.14 17.75 2.94
CA ARG A 260 26.61 16.47 2.39
C ARG A 260 26.51 15.34 3.41
N ASP A 261 26.01 14.18 2.98
CA ASP A 261 26.17 12.95 3.74
C ASP A 261 27.64 12.47 3.68
N PRO A 262 28.35 12.40 4.82
CA PRO A 262 29.78 12.08 4.86
C PRO A 262 30.10 10.63 4.41
N ARG A 263 29.10 9.77 4.27
CA ARG A 263 29.27 8.38 3.80
C ARG A 263 29.34 8.27 2.28
N LEU A 264 29.01 9.34 1.55
CA LEU A 264 28.96 9.32 0.09
C LEU A 264 30.36 9.32 -0.51
N ASN A 265 30.60 8.36 -1.41
CA ASN A 265 31.84 8.25 -2.15
C ASN A 265 32.11 9.51 -2.99
N GLU A 266 33.30 10.08 -2.85
CA GLU A 266 33.69 11.37 -3.46
C GLU A 266 33.86 11.30 -4.98
N ILE A 267 34.06 10.11 -5.56
CA ILE A 267 34.20 9.94 -7.01
C ILE A 267 32.82 9.81 -7.66
N LEU A 268 31.93 9.02 -7.04
CA LEU A 268 30.56 8.89 -7.51
C LEU A 268 29.79 10.18 -7.28
N TYR A 269 30.00 10.82 -6.13
CA TYR A 269 29.39 12.07 -5.72
C TYR A 269 30.45 13.16 -5.43
N PRO A 270 31.10 13.80 -6.41
CA PRO A 270 31.97 14.95 -6.22
C PRO A 270 31.48 16.06 -5.29
N PHE A 271 32.43 16.78 -4.71
CA PHE A 271 32.16 17.98 -3.91
C PHE A 271 31.61 19.12 -4.77
N ALA A 272 30.77 19.95 -4.15
CA ALA A 272 30.34 21.23 -4.70
C ALA A 272 31.56 22.13 -4.95
N ASN A 273 31.48 22.92 -6.02
CA ASN A 273 32.55 23.82 -6.46
C ASN A 273 31.96 25.13 -7.00
N LYS A 274 32.80 26.04 -7.53
CA LYS A 274 32.33 27.33 -8.07
C LYS A 274 31.31 27.20 -9.22
N GLN A 275 31.40 26.15 -10.04
CA GLN A 275 30.40 25.88 -11.08
C GLN A 275 29.05 25.48 -10.47
N THR A 276 29.05 24.77 -9.34
CA THR A 276 27.84 24.49 -8.56
C THR A 276 27.16 25.78 -8.10
N ILE A 277 27.93 26.73 -7.55
CA ILE A 277 27.38 28.02 -7.09
C ILE A 277 26.82 28.83 -8.25
N LYS A 278 27.56 28.89 -9.37
CA LYS A 278 27.09 29.56 -10.57
C LYS A 278 25.76 28.97 -11.07
N TYR A 279 25.64 27.65 -11.07
CA TYR A 279 24.39 26.99 -11.42
C TYR A 279 23.25 27.34 -10.45
N ILE A 280 23.51 27.35 -9.13
CA ILE A 280 22.51 27.76 -8.12
C ILE A 280 22.04 29.19 -8.42
N GLN A 281 22.95 30.12 -8.69
CA GLN A 281 22.60 31.50 -9.04
C GLN A 281 21.79 31.57 -10.35
N GLU A 282 22.19 30.84 -11.40
CA GLU A 282 21.49 30.80 -12.69
C GLU A 282 20.02 30.34 -12.55
N ASN A 283 19.70 29.46 -11.59
CA ASN A 283 18.36 28.91 -11.40
C ASN A 283 17.53 29.58 -10.30
N TYR A 284 18.17 30.16 -9.29
CA TYR A 284 17.50 30.60 -8.06
C TYR A 284 17.70 32.07 -7.71
N GLU A 285 18.69 32.76 -8.28
CA GLU A 285 18.89 34.19 -8.03
C GLU A 285 17.88 35.04 -8.80
N THR A 286 17.10 35.83 -8.09
CA THR A 286 16.11 36.74 -8.68
C THR A 286 16.62 38.18 -8.73
N GLN A 287 17.60 38.53 -7.90
CA GLN A 287 18.14 39.88 -7.80
C GLN A 287 19.31 40.05 -8.79
N GLU A 288 19.11 40.90 -9.80
CA GLU A 288 20.09 41.14 -10.88
C GLU A 288 21.47 41.59 -10.36
N GLU A 289 21.53 42.30 -9.22
CA GLU A 289 22.78 42.78 -8.63
C GLU A 289 23.74 41.68 -8.17
N PHE A 290 23.22 40.49 -7.86
CA PHE A 290 24.01 39.33 -7.43
C PHE A 290 24.28 38.35 -8.57
N LYS A 291 23.58 38.47 -9.71
CA LYS A 291 23.79 37.58 -10.86
C LYS A 291 25.18 37.76 -11.45
N ASN A 292 25.84 36.64 -11.78
CA ASN A 292 27.21 36.59 -12.30
C ASN A 292 28.28 37.18 -11.36
N THR A 293 28.00 37.27 -10.05
CA THR A 293 28.98 37.63 -9.02
C THR A 293 29.37 36.39 -8.20
N ASP A 294 30.40 36.50 -7.36
CA ASP A 294 30.74 35.46 -6.38
C ASP A 294 29.89 35.58 -5.10
N GLU A 295 28.75 36.28 -5.13
CA GLU A 295 27.89 36.56 -3.97
C GLU A 295 26.48 35.97 -4.17
N VAL A 296 25.94 35.34 -3.12
CA VAL A 296 24.61 34.69 -3.11
C VAL A 296 23.68 35.45 -2.16
N SER A 297 22.54 35.91 -2.67
CA SER A 297 21.53 36.60 -1.85
C SER A 297 20.75 35.64 -0.95
N ILE A 298 20.09 36.18 0.08
CA ILE A 298 19.18 35.41 0.92
C ILE A 298 18.00 34.83 0.14
N GLU A 299 17.51 35.53 -0.88
CA GLU A 299 16.41 35.06 -1.73
C GLU A 299 16.84 33.84 -2.57
N CYS A 300 18.05 33.90 -3.13
CA CYS A 300 18.66 32.75 -3.82
C CYS A 300 18.83 31.56 -2.87
N PHE A 301 19.33 31.81 -1.65
CA PHE A 301 19.51 30.79 -0.62
C PHE A 301 18.18 30.13 -0.21
N TYR A 302 17.12 30.92 0.00
CA TYR A 302 15.76 30.43 0.25
C TYR A 302 15.26 29.52 -0.87
N ARG A 303 15.34 30.01 -2.12
CA ARG A 303 14.86 29.28 -3.28
C ARG A 303 15.63 27.98 -3.50
N TYR A 304 16.95 27.98 -3.28
CA TYR A 304 17.78 26.77 -3.30
C TYR A 304 17.34 25.76 -2.23
N LEU A 305 17.23 26.17 -0.96
CA LEU A 305 16.85 25.26 0.13
C LEU A 305 15.46 24.63 -0.07
N MET A 306 14.57 25.33 -0.79
CA MET A 306 13.21 24.88 -1.10
C MET A 306 13.06 24.16 -2.44
N SER A 307 14.18 23.90 -3.15
CA SER A 307 14.18 23.31 -4.48
C SER A 307 14.43 21.79 -4.48
N ASP A 308 14.25 21.16 -5.64
CA ASP A 308 14.55 19.73 -5.83
C ASP A 308 16.08 19.46 -5.77
N ASP A 309 16.94 20.48 -5.94
CA ASP A 309 18.39 20.39 -5.77
C ASP A 309 18.83 20.30 -4.28
N ASN A 310 17.88 20.47 -3.35
CA ASN A 310 18.08 20.29 -1.91
C ASN A 310 17.06 19.30 -1.32
N ALA A 311 16.73 18.25 -2.06
CA ALA A 311 15.82 17.21 -1.60
C ALA A 311 16.37 16.45 -0.39
N CYS A 312 15.50 16.13 0.57
CA CYS A 312 15.86 15.35 1.75
C CYS A 312 16.09 13.85 1.47
N VAL A 313 15.78 13.40 0.25
CA VAL A 313 15.92 12.02 -0.23
C VAL A 313 16.62 12.00 -1.58
N PHE A 314 17.24 10.87 -1.90
CA PHE A 314 17.79 10.61 -3.23
C PHE A 314 16.65 10.41 -4.23
N LEU A 315 16.36 11.43 -5.04
CA LEU A 315 15.25 11.42 -5.98
C LEU A 315 15.40 10.35 -7.08
N ASP A 316 16.63 9.95 -7.39
CA ASP A 316 16.96 8.83 -8.31
C ASP A 316 16.57 7.45 -7.75
N LYS A 317 16.38 7.35 -6.45
CA LYS A 317 16.00 6.11 -5.74
C LYS A 317 14.49 5.98 -5.51
N LEU A 318 13.68 6.88 -6.09
CA LEU A 318 12.22 6.80 -6.07
C LEU A 318 11.69 5.83 -7.13
N ASP A 319 12.40 5.67 -8.23
CA ASP A 319 12.15 4.60 -9.21
C ASP A 319 12.81 3.30 -8.76
N ILE A 320 12.51 2.19 -9.44
CA ILE A 320 13.19 0.91 -9.21
C ILE A 320 14.67 1.07 -9.55
N TYR A 321 15.52 1.07 -8.51
CA TYR A 321 16.97 1.16 -8.61
C TYR A 321 17.68 -0.08 -8.06
N GLN A 322 16.92 -0.95 -7.38
CA GLN A 322 17.41 -2.22 -6.85
C GLN A 322 17.71 -3.16 -8.01
N ASP A 323 18.67 -4.05 -7.81
CA ASP A 323 18.86 -5.21 -8.68
C ASP A 323 17.62 -6.11 -8.57
N MET A 324 16.88 -6.25 -9.68
CA MET A 324 15.65 -7.05 -9.75
C MET A 324 15.89 -8.46 -10.34
N ASP A 325 17.15 -8.84 -10.58
CA ASP A 325 17.58 -10.14 -11.10
C ASP A 325 18.05 -11.13 -10.00
N GLN A 326 18.03 -10.72 -8.72
CA GLN A 326 18.22 -11.65 -7.60
C GLN A 326 17.01 -12.58 -7.41
N PRO A 327 17.17 -13.79 -6.85
CA PRO A 327 16.06 -14.70 -6.54
C PRO A 327 14.95 -14.04 -5.70
N LEU A 328 13.69 -14.42 -5.91
CA LEU A 328 12.53 -13.81 -5.23
C LEU A 328 12.64 -13.76 -3.69
N SER A 329 13.36 -14.70 -3.08
CA SER A 329 13.60 -14.76 -1.63
C SER A 329 14.46 -13.62 -1.07
N HIS A 330 15.19 -12.91 -1.92
CA HIS A 330 16.11 -11.84 -1.51
C HIS A 330 15.40 -10.48 -1.32
N TYR A 331 14.08 -10.41 -1.51
CA TYR A 331 13.32 -9.16 -1.44
C TYR A 331 12.32 -9.18 -0.30
N TYR A 332 12.15 -8.02 0.33
CA TYR A 332 10.96 -7.76 1.12
C TYR A 332 9.76 -7.54 0.18
N ILE A 333 8.72 -8.35 0.35
CA ILE A 333 7.51 -8.29 -0.46
C ILE A 333 6.41 -7.63 0.36
N ASN A 334 5.87 -6.51 -0.16
CA ASN A 334 4.73 -5.83 0.45
C ASN A 334 3.51 -6.77 0.46
N SER A 335 2.97 -7.07 1.64
CA SER A 335 2.03 -8.17 1.87
C SER A 335 0.84 -7.74 2.73
N SER A 336 -0.36 -8.25 2.42
CA SER A 336 -1.63 -7.93 3.08
C SER A 336 -2.22 -9.17 3.73
N HIS A 337 -2.68 -9.02 4.99
CA HIS A 337 -3.39 -10.05 5.77
C HIS A 337 -4.89 -9.87 5.65
N ASN A 338 -5.64 -10.96 5.50
CA ASN A 338 -7.11 -10.94 5.41
C ASN A 338 -7.61 -9.78 4.54
N THR A 339 -7.06 -9.68 3.33
CA THR A 339 -7.18 -8.52 2.42
C THR A 339 -8.62 -8.06 2.21
N TYR A 340 -9.57 -8.99 2.28
CA TYR A 340 -10.98 -8.74 2.07
C TYR A 340 -11.63 -7.89 3.19
N LEU A 341 -11.05 -7.79 4.40
CA LEU A 341 -11.67 -7.08 5.52
C LEU A 341 -11.38 -5.56 5.50
N ILE A 342 -12.44 -4.75 5.66
CA ILE A 342 -12.31 -3.28 5.79
C ILE A 342 -12.25 -2.78 7.25
N GLY A 343 -12.30 -3.68 8.23
CA GLY A 343 -12.47 -3.30 9.63
C GLY A 343 -12.13 -4.40 10.63
N ARG A 344 -13.07 -4.74 11.51
CA ARG A 344 -12.85 -5.70 12.59
C ARG A 344 -12.64 -7.13 12.05
N GLN A 345 -11.81 -7.91 12.74
CA GLN A 345 -11.64 -9.35 12.45
C GLN A 345 -12.90 -10.18 12.75
N PHE A 346 -13.81 -9.67 13.58
CA PHE A 346 -15.08 -10.31 13.92
C PHE A 346 -16.24 -9.35 13.63
N GLY A 347 -17.27 -9.83 12.94
CA GLY A 347 -18.37 -8.95 12.52
C GLY A 347 -17.97 -7.87 11.51
N GLY A 348 -16.79 -7.98 10.92
CA GLY A 348 -16.31 -7.03 9.92
C GLY A 348 -17.03 -7.19 8.60
N LYS A 349 -17.04 -6.12 7.81
CA LYS A 349 -17.48 -6.18 6.43
C LYS A 349 -16.31 -6.65 5.54
N SER A 350 -16.61 -7.57 4.65
CA SER A 350 -15.72 -7.97 3.56
C SER A 350 -16.03 -7.15 2.31
N SER A 351 -15.01 -6.81 1.52
CA SER A 351 -15.16 -5.95 0.34
C SER A 351 -14.22 -6.38 -0.79
N VAL A 352 -14.80 -6.49 -1.99
CA VAL A 352 -14.04 -6.69 -3.24
C VAL A 352 -13.13 -5.49 -3.53
N GLU A 353 -13.57 -4.28 -3.19
CA GLU A 353 -12.82 -3.05 -3.44
C GLU A 353 -11.48 -3.04 -2.69
N MET A 354 -11.36 -3.71 -1.54
CA MET A 354 -10.08 -3.75 -0.82
C MET A 354 -8.97 -4.40 -1.61
N TYR A 355 -9.25 -5.44 -2.39
CA TYR A 355 -8.25 -6.04 -3.27
C TYR A 355 -7.72 -5.04 -4.29
N ARG A 356 -8.61 -4.21 -4.86
CA ARG A 356 -8.21 -3.14 -5.78
C ARG A 356 -7.30 -2.16 -5.07
N GLN A 357 -7.74 -1.62 -3.93
CA GLN A 357 -7.03 -0.57 -3.21
C GLN A 357 -5.64 -1.03 -2.74
N VAL A 358 -5.49 -2.25 -2.19
CA VAL A 358 -4.17 -2.74 -1.76
C VAL A 358 -3.22 -2.97 -2.94
N LEU A 359 -3.71 -3.48 -4.08
CA LEU A 359 -2.89 -3.71 -5.27
C LEU A 359 -2.46 -2.38 -5.91
N LEU A 360 -3.37 -1.40 -5.96
CA LEU A 360 -3.12 -0.03 -6.43
C LEU A 360 -2.14 0.73 -5.52
N ALA A 361 -2.08 0.38 -4.23
CA ALA A 361 -1.08 0.85 -3.28
C ALA A 361 0.28 0.11 -3.39
N GLY A 362 0.42 -0.85 -4.31
CA GLY A 362 1.66 -1.58 -4.58
C GLY A 362 1.85 -2.85 -3.74
N CYS A 363 0.83 -3.34 -3.02
CA CYS A 363 0.89 -4.64 -2.35
C CYS A 363 1.07 -5.76 -3.39
N ARG A 364 1.94 -6.74 -3.11
CA ARG A 364 2.33 -7.84 -4.02
C ARG A 364 2.01 -9.23 -3.47
N CYS A 365 1.55 -9.35 -2.22
CA CYS A 365 1.03 -10.60 -1.69
C CYS A 365 -0.32 -10.34 -1.01
N ILE A 366 -1.37 -11.02 -1.47
CA ILE A 366 -2.74 -10.85 -1.00
C ILE A 366 -3.33 -12.17 -0.54
N GLU A 367 -4.10 -12.13 0.55
CA GLU A 367 -4.76 -13.30 1.13
C GLU A 367 -6.22 -13.43 0.69
N LEU A 368 -6.66 -14.68 0.44
CA LEU A 368 -8.01 -15.07 0.05
C LEU A 368 -8.48 -16.27 0.89
N ASP A 369 -9.39 -16.04 1.83
CA ASP A 369 -9.98 -17.09 2.65
C ASP A 369 -11.20 -17.68 1.96
N CYS A 370 -11.00 -18.79 1.26
CA CYS A 370 -11.99 -19.39 0.38
C CYS A 370 -12.88 -20.38 1.14
N TRP A 371 -14.19 -20.19 1.10
CA TRP A 371 -15.19 -21.06 1.74
C TRP A 371 -16.26 -21.50 0.75
N ASP A 372 -16.86 -22.68 1.02
CA ASP A 372 -18.01 -23.14 0.25
C ASP A 372 -19.19 -22.17 0.40
N GLY A 373 -19.69 -21.65 -0.72
CA GLY A 373 -20.94 -20.91 -0.73
C GLY A 373 -22.14 -21.84 -0.59
N ARG A 374 -23.15 -21.37 0.13
CA ARG A 374 -24.36 -22.14 0.47
C ARG A 374 -25.57 -21.84 -0.43
N GLY A 375 -25.40 -21.00 -1.44
CA GLY A 375 -26.45 -20.67 -2.41
C GLY A 375 -26.79 -21.85 -3.32
N GLU A 376 -27.91 -21.74 -4.04
CA GLU A 376 -28.38 -22.76 -5.00
C GLU A 376 -27.32 -23.08 -6.06
N ASP A 377 -26.63 -22.05 -6.55
CA ASP A 377 -25.58 -22.18 -7.56
C ASP A 377 -24.25 -22.70 -7.00
N GLN A 378 -24.11 -22.87 -5.67
CA GLN A 378 -22.88 -23.31 -4.99
C GLN A 378 -21.64 -22.51 -5.46
N GLU A 379 -21.74 -21.18 -5.44
CA GLU A 379 -20.66 -20.27 -5.81
C GLU A 379 -19.68 -20.07 -4.66
N PRO A 380 -18.35 -20.23 -4.86
CA PRO A 380 -17.38 -20.04 -3.80
C PRO A 380 -17.33 -18.59 -3.32
N ILE A 381 -17.16 -18.44 -2.00
CA ILE A 381 -17.14 -17.14 -1.32
C ILE A 381 -15.81 -16.90 -0.62
N ILE A 382 -15.55 -15.63 -0.30
CA ILE A 382 -14.47 -15.21 0.59
C ILE A 382 -15.07 -14.57 1.83
N THR A 383 -14.64 -15.05 2.99
CA THR A 383 -15.07 -14.56 4.31
C THR A 383 -14.13 -15.03 5.40
N HIS A 384 -14.17 -14.37 6.56
CA HIS A 384 -13.48 -14.87 7.73
C HIS A 384 -14.36 -15.91 8.43
N GLY A 385 -14.04 -17.19 8.22
CA GLY A 385 -14.86 -18.32 8.66
C GLY A 385 -15.22 -18.26 10.14
N LYS A 386 -16.49 -18.53 10.46
CA LYS A 386 -17.06 -18.56 11.83
C LYS A 386 -16.93 -17.24 12.62
N ALA A 387 -16.40 -16.16 12.01
CA ALA A 387 -16.23 -14.86 12.64
C ALA A 387 -17.39 -13.88 12.38
N MET A 388 -18.44 -14.35 11.69
CA MET A 388 -19.65 -13.59 11.35
C MET A 388 -19.35 -12.31 10.54
N CYS A 389 -18.34 -12.37 9.67
CA CYS A 389 -18.08 -11.33 8.68
C CYS A 389 -19.03 -11.48 7.49
N THR A 390 -19.20 -10.43 6.70
CA THR A 390 -20.01 -10.53 5.47
C THR A 390 -19.26 -11.32 4.40
N ASP A 391 -20.00 -11.93 3.48
CA ASP A 391 -19.41 -12.73 2.41
C ASP A 391 -19.30 -11.90 1.12
N ILE A 392 -18.26 -12.17 0.33
CA ILE A 392 -18.10 -11.66 -1.03
C ILE A 392 -17.83 -12.82 -2.00
N LEU A 393 -18.22 -12.70 -3.25
CA LEU A 393 -17.99 -13.76 -4.24
C LEU A 393 -16.52 -13.84 -4.63
N PHE A 394 -15.97 -15.06 -4.66
CA PHE A 394 -14.59 -15.28 -5.12
C PHE A 394 -14.39 -14.77 -6.55
N LYS A 395 -15.36 -15.01 -7.43
CA LYS A 395 -15.33 -14.58 -8.84
C LYS A 395 -15.13 -13.07 -8.99
N ASP A 396 -15.83 -12.27 -8.20
CA ASP A 396 -15.74 -10.81 -8.25
C ASP A 396 -14.37 -10.33 -7.76
N VAL A 397 -13.79 -11.01 -6.76
CA VAL A 397 -12.43 -10.76 -6.30
C VAL A 397 -11.40 -11.06 -7.40
N ILE A 398 -11.55 -12.15 -8.16
CA ILE A 398 -10.63 -12.45 -9.27
C ILE A 398 -10.72 -11.40 -10.38
N TYR A 399 -11.90 -10.89 -10.71
CA TYR A 399 -12.03 -9.76 -11.64
C TYR A 399 -11.35 -8.49 -11.12
N ALA A 400 -11.51 -8.20 -9.82
CA ALA A 400 -10.83 -7.06 -9.19
C ALA A 400 -9.30 -7.18 -9.26
N ILE A 401 -8.77 -8.38 -9.00
CA ILE A 401 -7.33 -8.66 -9.09
C ILE A 401 -6.86 -8.50 -10.53
N ARG A 402 -7.53 -9.10 -11.53
CA ARG A 402 -7.18 -8.97 -12.95
C ARG A 402 -7.01 -7.51 -13.37
N ASP A 403 -7.94 -6.67 -12.94
CA ASP A 403 -7.99 -5.26 -13.35
C ASP A 403 -6.91 -4.40 -12.69
N THR A 404 -6.37 -4.80 -11.53
CA THR A 404 -5.52 -3.92 -10.70
C THR A 404 -4.13 -4.49 -10.38
N ALA A 405 -3.90 -5.79 -10.59
CA ALA A 405 -2.67 -6.48 -10.22
C ALA A 405 -1.41 -5.76 -10.71
N PHE A 406 -1.43 -5.24 -11.95
CA PHE A 406 -0.25 -4.65 -12.60
C PHE A 406 -0.41 -3.18 -12.99
N VAL A 407 -1.30 -2.43 -12.31
CA VAL A 407 -1.49 -0.99 -12.57
C VAL A 407 -0.35 -0.17 -11.94
N ALA A 408 -0.05 -0.41 -10.67
CA ALA A 408 0.97 0.36 -9.94
C ALA A 408 2.39 -0.25 -10.03
N SER A 409 2.51 -1.54 -10.35
CA SER A 409 3.79 -2.24 -10.44
C SER A 409 3.69 -3.48 -11.35
N ASP A 410 4.70 -3.71 -12.19
CA ASP A 410 4.80 -4.91 -13.03
C ASP A 410 5.35 -6.14 -12.29
N CYS A 411 5.83 -5.99 -11.04
CA CYS A 411 6.35 -7.10 -10.25
C CYS A 411 5.27 -8.16 -9.97
N PRO A 412 5.66 -9.44 -9.78
CA PRO A 412 4.71 -10.53 -9.59
C PRO A 412 3.78 -10.33 -8.39
N VAL A 413 2.59 -10.91 -8.46
CA VAL A 413 1.62 -10.95 -7.36
C VAL A 413 1.47 -12.38 -6.86
N ILE A 414 1.47 -12.58 -5.54
CA ILE A 414 1.23 -13.86 -4.88
C ILE A 414 -0.17 -13.83 -4.26
N MET A 415 -0.99 -14.80 -4.64
CA MET A 415 -2.29 -15.04 -4.02
C MET A 415 -2.16 -16.17 -2.99
N SER A 416 -2.25 -15.82 -1.71
CA SER A 416 -2.25 -16.77 -0.59
C SER A 416 -3.66 -17.27 -0.34
N PHE A 417 -3.93 -18.53 -0.68
CA PHE A 417 -5.23 -19.16 -0.48
C PHE A 417 -5.27 -19.82 0.89
N GLU A 418 -6.25 -19.45 1.71
CA GLU A 418 -6.70 -20.25 2.84
C GLU A 418 -7.94 -21.04 2.41
N ASN A 419 -7.75 -22.31 2.03
CA ASN A 419 -8.75 -23.08 1.29
C ASN A 419 -9.61 -24.02 2.16
N HIS A 420 -10.89 -23.69 2.30
CA HIS A 420 -11.90 -24.46 3.03
C HIS A 420 -13.02 -25.01 2.14
N CYS A 421 -12.85 -24.94 0.81
CA CYS A 421 -13.85 -25.39 -0.15
C CYS A 421 -13.85 -26.91 -0.36
N SER A 422 -15.01 -27.46 -0.67
CA SER A 422 -15.20 -28.80 -1.24
C SER A 422 -14.48 -28.95 -2.58
N LYS A 423 -14.18 -30.19 -3.01
CA LYS A 423 -13.53 -30.47 -4.31
C LYS A 423 -14.29 -29.85 -5.49
N HIS A 424 -15.62 -29.86 -5.45
CA HIS A 424 -16.46 -29.27 -6.48
C HIS A 424 -16.26 -27.75 -6.58
N GLN A 425 -16.29 -27.03 -5.45
CA GLN A 425 -16.07 -25.58 -5.48
C GLN A 425 -14.59 -25.22 -5.70
N GLN A 426 -13.63 -26.05 -5.28
CA GLN A 426 -12.22 -25.89 -5.63
C GLN A 426 -11.97 -25.97 -7.15
N TYR A 427 -12.73 -26.80 -7.88
CA TYR A 427 -12.71 -26.79 -9.33
C TYR A 427 -13.18 -25.44 -9.90
N LYS A 428 -14.24 -24.85 -9.34
CA LYS A 428 -14.69 -23.50 -9.70
C LYS A 428 -13.63 -22.43 -9.39
N LEU A 429 -12.96 -22.50 -8.23
CA LEU A 429 -11.85 -21.60 -7.90
C LEU A 429 -10.78 -21.64 -8.99
N ALA A 430 -10.36 -22.84 -9.38
CA ALA A 430 -9.36 -23.04 -10.42
C ALA A 430 -9.84 -22.51 -11.79
N LYS A 431 -11.09 -22.79 -12.16
CA LYS A 431 -11.66 -22.28 -13.42
C LYS A 431 -11.75 -20.77 -13.48
N TYR A 432 -12.18 -20.12 -12.40
CA TYR A 432 -12.17 -18.67 -12.34
C TYR A 432 -10.77 -18.08 -12.43
N CYS A 433 -9.77 -18.66 -11.77
CA CYS A 433 -8.38 -18.23 -11.92
C CYS A 433 -7.89 -18.41 -13.37
N GLU A 434 -8.10 -19.58 -13.97
CA GLU A 434 -7.66 -19.89 -15.34
C GLU A 434 -8.32 -18.97 -16.39
N GLU A 435 -9.64 -18.83 -16.35
CA GLU A 435 -10.42 -18.11 -17.36
C GLU A 435 -10.30 -16.58 -17.24
N ILE A 436 -10.27 -16.05 -16.02
CA ILE A 436 -10.29 -14.60 -15.78
C ILE A 436 -8.87 -14.02 -15.80
N LEU A 437 -7.89 -14.70 -15.20
CA LEU A 437 -6.51 -14.21 -15.16
C LEU A 437 -5.74 -14.56 -16.44
N GLY A 438 -6.12 -15.64 -17.13
CA GLY A 438 -5.52 -16.06 -18.40
C GLY A 438 -3.99 -16.11 -18.33
N ASP A 439 -3.33 -15.43 -19.26
CA ASP A 439 -1.85 -15.40 -19.36
C ASP A 439 -1.15 -14.77 -18.15
N MET A 440 -1.87 -14.03 -17.30
CA MET A 440 -1.30 -13.50 -16.06
C MET A 440 -1.04 -14.62 -15.05
N LEU A 441 -1.83 -15.69 -15.05
CA LEU A 441 -1.66 -16.82 -14.13
C LEU A 441 -0.44 -17.65 -14.53
N LEU A 442 0.49 -17.85 -13.59
CA LEU A 442 1.63 -18.73 -13.80
C LEU A 442 1.23 -20.17 -13.51
N THR A 443 0.88 -20.92 -14.55
CA THR A 443 0.42 -22.31 -14.44
C THR A 443 1.54 -23.35 -14.58
N LYS A 444 2.73 -22.95 -15.04
CA LYS A 444 3.88 -23.85 -15.23
C LYS A 444 5.18 -23.20 -14.77
N PRO A 445 6.15 -23.99 -14.29
CA PRO A 445 7.51 -23.51 -14.06
C PRO A 445 8.14 -22.96 -15.34
N LEU A 446 9.05 -22.02 -15.18
CA LEU A 446 9.92 -21.50 -16.24
C LEU A 446 11.05 -22.50 -16.54
N ASP A 447 11.47 -22.58 -17.81
CA ASP A 447 12.40 -23.60 -18.31
C ASP A 447 13.73 -23.72 -17.52
N ASN A 448 14.28 -22.59 -17.05
CA ASN A 448 15.55 -22.54 -16.30
C ASN A 448 15.38 -22.57 -14.77
N TYR A 449 14.15 -22.78 -14.30
CA TYR A 449 13.81 -22.74 -12.88
C TYR A 449 12.91 -23.94 -12.57
N ALA A 450 13.44 -25.13 -12.81
CA ALA A 450 12.75 -26.39 -12.51
C ALA A 450 12.45 -26.50 -11.00
N LEU A 451 11.40 -27.23 -10.66
CA LEU A 451 11.00 -27.48 -9.27
C LEU A 451 11.81 -28.63 -8.67
N GLU A 452 13.12 -28.46 -8.61
CA GLU A 452 14.09 -29.46 -8.13
C GLU A 452 14.92 -28.90 -6.96
N PRO A 453 15.45 -29.78 -6.09
CA PRO A 453 16.36 -29.36 -5.04
C PRO A 453 17.59 -28.60 -5.58
N GLY A 454 17.96 -27.53 -4.91
CA GLY A 454 19.10 -26.67 -5.25
C GLY A 454 18.86 -25.66 -6.37
N VAL A 455 17.68 -25.67 -7.01
CA VAL A 455 17.32 -24.67 -8.03
C VAL A 455 16.70 -23.45 -7.35
N ALA A 456 17.35 -22.29 -7.48
CA ALA A 456 16.88 -21.04 -6.89
C ALA A 456 15.51 -20.59 -7.45
N LEU A 457 14.80 -19.75 -6.69
CA LEU A 457 13.59 -19.12 -7.19
C LEU A 457 13.88 -18.17 -8.36
N PRO A 458 12.96 -18.04 -9.33
CA PRO A 458 13.08 -17.04 -10.37
C PRO A 458 13.11 -15.63 -9.78
N PRO A 459 13.88 -14.71 -10.38
CA PRO A 459 13.89 -13.33 -9.94
C PRO A 459 12.60 -12.59 -10.32
N PRO A 460 12.22 -11.50 -9.62
CA PRO A 460 11.05 -10.69 -9.95
C PRO A 460 11.02 -10.24 -11.41
N GLU A 461 12.18 -9.93 -12.01
CA GLU A 461 12.29 -9.51 -13.41
C GLU A 461 11.76 -10.57 -14.39
N LYS A 462 11.99 -11.86 -14.11
CA LYS A 462 11.50 -12.99 -14.95
C LYS A 462 10.04 -13.35 -14.69
N LEU A 463 9.48 -12.86 -13.58
CA LEU A 463 8.09 -13.08 -13.15
C LEU A 463 7.21 -11.84 -13.38
N LYS A 464 7.68 -10.86 -14.15
CA LYS A 464 6.89 -9.67 -14.46
C LYS A 464 5.52 -10.02 -15.01
N ARG A 465 4.51 -9.35 -14.48
CA ARG A 465 3.10 -9.50 -14.85
C ARG A 465 2.56 -10.92 -14.68
N LYS A 466 3.14 -11.70 -13.75
CA LYS A 466 2.68 -13.03 -13.37
C LYS A 466 2.04 -13.05 -11.98
N ILE A 467 1.01 -13.88 -11.85
CA ILE A 467 0.27 -14.16 -10.62
C ILE A 467 0.58 -15.60 -10.23
N LEU A 468 1.09 -15.77 -9.02
CA LEU A 468 1.42 -17.07 -8.42
C LEU A 468 0.33 -17.45 -7.42
N ILE A 469 -0.07 -18.71 -7.41
CA ILE A 469 -0.98 -19.26 -6.41
C ILE A 469 -0.15 -19.95 -5.33
N LYS A 470 -0.29 -19.49 -4.10
CA LYS A 470 0.15 -20.20 -2.90
C LYS A 470 -1.03 -20.98 -2.35
N ASN A 471 -0.98 -22.28 -2.50
CA ASN A 471 -1.95 -23.24 -1.96
C ASN A 471 -1.26 -24.60 -1.79
N LYS A 472 -1.88 -25.56 -1.10
CA LYS A 472 -1.36 -26.93 -0.98
C LYS A 472 -1.06 -27.54 -2.36
N ARG A 473 -0.24 -28.58 -2.42
CA ARG A 473 0.07 -29.29 -3.67
C ARG A 473 0.09 -30.80 -3.47
N LEU A 474 -0.42 -31.53 -4.46
CA LEU A 474 -0.33 -32.98 -4.55
C LEU A 474 1.10 -33.40 -4.93
N LYS A 475 1.48 -34.62 -4.54
CA LYS A 475 2.71 -35.24 -5.05
C LYS A 475 2.67 -35.33 -6.59
N PRO A 476 3.77 -35.09 -7.32
CA PRO A 476 3.76 -35.04 -8.80
C PRO A 476 3.13 -36.25 -9.48
N GLU A 477 3.35 -37.46 -8.95
CA GLU A 477 2.79 -38.71 -9.48
C GLU A 477 1.28 -38.76 -9.32
N ALA A 478 0.78 -38.39 -8.14
CA ALA A 478 -0.64 -38.31 -7.83
C ALA A 478 -1.31 -37.22 -8.67
N GLU A 479 -0.70 -36.03 -8.77
CA GLU A 479 -1.20 -34.93 -9.59
C GLU A 479 -1.36 -35.36 -11.05
N LYS A 480 -0.33 -35.97 -11.65
CA LYS A 480 -0.36 -36.44 -13.05
C LYS A 480 -1.44 -37.49 -13.28
N LEU A 481 -1.59 -38.45 -12.36
CA LEU A 481 -2.62 -39.48 -12.42
C LEU A 481 -4.03 -38.87 -12.39
N PHE A 482 -4.31 -38.04 -11.38
CA PHE A 482 -5.64 -37.44 -11.23
C PHE A 482 -5.97 -36.44 -12.34
N LEU A 483 -4.98 -35.68 -12.84
CA LEU A 483 -5.21 -34.75 -13.95
C LEU A 483 -5.53 -35.49 -15.25
N ASN A 484 -4.88 -36.63 -15.51
CA ASN A 484 -5.17 -37.47 -16.67
C ASN A 484 -6.56 -38.11 -16.56
N MET A 485 -6.90 -38.64 -15.39
CA MET A 485 -8.23 -39.20 -15.12
C MET A 485 -9.32 -38.13 -15.28
N PHE A 486 -9.08 -36.92 -14.77
CA PHE A 486 -9.99 -35.79 -14.93
C PHE A 486 -10.15 -35.36 -16.40
N LYS A 487 -9.05 -35.25 -17.15
CA LYS A 487 -9.09 -34.91 -18.59
C LYS A 487 -9.87 -35.95 -19.40
N GLN A 488 -9.69 -37.23 -19.09
CA GLN A 488 -10.46 -38.31 -19.72
C GLN A 488 -11.94 -38.22 -19.38
N LEU A 489 -12.29 -37.91 -18.13
CA LEU A 489 -13.68 -37.71 -17.71
C LEU A 489 -14.32 -36.48 -18.38
N ASP A 490 -13.60 -35.37 -18.51
CA ASP A 490 -14.08 -34.16 -19.19
C ASP A 490 -14.27 -34.40 -20.71
N LEU A 491 -13.36 -35.13 -21.35
CA LEU A 491 -13.50 -35.56 -22.75
C LEU A 491 -14.69 -36.51 -22.95
N PHE A 492 -14.90 -37.43 -22.01
CA PHE A 492 -16.06 -38.33 -21.99
C PHE A 492 -17.38 -37.54 -21.84
N LEU A 493 -17.46 -36.61 -20.88
CA LEU A 493 -18.63 -35.76 -20.65
C LEU A 493 -18.94 -34.84 -21.85
N LYS A 494 -17.91 -34.45 -22.62
CA LYS A 494 -18.05 -33.70 -23.88
C LYS A 494 -18.36 -34.58 -25.10
N GLY A 495 -18.51 -35.90 -24.92
CA GLY A 495 -18.82 -36.87 -25.97
C GLY A 495 -17.67 -37.12 -26.96
N GLN A 496 -16.43 -36.87 -26.55
CA GLN A 496 -15.23 -36.95 -27.41
C GLN A 496 -14.42 -38.24 -27.23
N THR A 497 -14.73 -39.07 -26.23
CA THR A 497 -14.09 -40.37 -25.94
C THR A 497 -15.10 -41.35 -25.31
N ASP A 498 -14.82 -42.66 -25.37
CA ASP A 498 -15.62 -43.71 -24.70
C ASP A 498 -15.42 -43.75 -23.17
N ALA A 499 -16.31 -44.43 -22.44
CA ALA A 499 -16.32 -44.51 -20.97
C ALA A 499 -15.05 -45.14 -20.39
N ILE A 500 -14.60 -44.62 -19.24
CA ILE A 500 -13.43 -45.11 -18.50
C ILE A 500 -13.72 -46.54 -18.01
N GLN A 501 -12.82 -47.50 -18.30
CA GLN A 501 -12.88 -48.85 -17.72
C GLN A 501 -12.45 -48.81 -16.24
N GLU A 502 -13.30 -49.33 -15.36
CA GLU A 502 -13.10 -49.44 -13.89
C GLU A 502 -11.99 -50.45 -13.51
N GLU A 503 -10.73 -50.20 -13.86
CA GLU A 503 -9.63 -51.09 -13.43
C GLU A 503 -8.59 -50.43 -12.51
N ASN A 504 -8.84 -49.23 -11.97
CA ASN A 504 -8.03 -48.69 -10.87
C ASN A 504 -8.90 -47.91 -9.87
N GLU A 505 -9.57 -48.62 -8.95
CA GLU A 505 -10.02 -48.01 -7.70
C GLU A 505 -8.77 -47.57 -6.91
N VAL A 506 -8.38 -46.31 -7.05
CA VAL A 506 -7.47 -45.68 -6.09
C VAL A 506 -8.35 -45.23 -4.92
N THR A 507 -8.33 -45.99 -3.82
CA THR A 507 -8.86 -45.53 -2.54
C THR A 507 -8.25 -44.16 -2.23
N GLU A 508 -9.05 -43.19 -1.78
CA GLU A 508 -8.56 -41.90 -1.29
C GLU A 508 -7.67 -42.13 -0.07
N ASP A 509 -6.39 -42.44 -0.29
CA ASP A 509 -5.39 -42.50 0.75
C ASP A 509 -5.08 -41.05 1.19
N PRO A 510 -5.20 -40.71 2.47
CA PRO A 510 -4.79 -39.40 2.97
C PRO A 510 -3.28 -39.07 2.79
N ASP A 511 -2.46 -39.90 2.11
CA ASP A 511 -1.02 -39.68 1.79
C ASP A 511 -0.70 -38.88 0.51
N LEU A 512 -1.71 -38.39 -0.21
CA LEU A 512 -1.48 -37.92 -1.58
C LEU A 512 -0.96 -36.47 -1.67
N THR A 513 -0.98 -35.73 -0.56
CA THR A 513 -0.38 -34.40 -0.42
C THR A 513 1.07 -34.48 0.07
N ILE A 514 1.88 -33.48 -0.28
CA ILE A 514 3.28 -33.41 0.18
C ILE A 514 3.37 -33.20 1.70
N ASP A 515 2.31 -32.65 2.31
CA ASP A 515 2.17 -32.55 3.77
C ASP A 515 1.59 -33.86 4.33
N ARG A 516 2.38 -34.71 5.00
CA ARG A 516 1.84 -35.79 5.85
C ARG A 516 2.07 -35.60 7.36
N ASP A 517 1.18 -36.30 8.03
CA ASP A 517 0.76 -36.35 9.41
C ASP A 517 1.70 -37.22 10.25
N ASP A 518 2.17 -36.66 11.36
CA ASP A 518 2.59 -37.37 12.57
C ASP A 518 2.12 -36.51 13.75
N GLY A 519 0.94 -36.86 14.28
CA GLY A 519 0.49 -36.53 15.63
C GLY A 519 0.21 -35.06 15.98
N ASP A 520 -1.03 -34.80 16.41
CA ASP A 520 -1.30 -33.71 17.36
C ASP A 520 -0.35 -33.88 18.57
N GLY A 521 0.55 -32.92 18.74
CA GLY A 521 1.76 -33.10 19.55
C GLY A 521 2.28 -31.80 20.14
N CYS A 522 1.41 -30.91 20.59
CA CYS A 522 1.80 -29.90 21.59
C CYS A 522 1.94 -30.59 22.96
N SER A 523 3.04 -31.32 23.18
CA SER A 523 3.48 -31.71 24.53
C SER A 523 4.85 -31.13 24.80
N ALA A 524 4.87 -30.18 25.73
CA ALA A 524 6.06 -29.55 26.25
C ALA A 524 7.04 -30.59 26.81
N ASN A 525 8.31 -30.41 26.47
CA ASN A 525 9.46 -31.14 26.98
C ASN A 525 9.43 -31.25 28.52
N LYS A 526 9.35 -32.49 29.04
CA LYS A 526 9.82 -32.82 30.39
C LYS A 526 11.35 -32.85 30.36
N ALA A 527 11.97 -31.77 30.83
CA ALA A 527 13.38 -31.80 31.20
C ALA A 527 13.53 -32.47 32.58
N ASN A 528 14.32 -33.54 32.56
CA ASN A 528 14.84 -34.28 33.69
C ASN A 528 15.72 -33.36 34.57
N ASN A 529 15.55 -33.35 35.88
CA ASN A 529 16.58 -32.87 36.80
C ASN A 529 16.59 -33.72 38.07
N GLY A 530 17.79 -34.22 38.38
CA GLY A 530 18.08 -35.26 39.34
C GLY A 530 17.89 -34.89 40.81
N GLU A 531 17.81 -35.95 41.60
CA GLU A 531 17.93 -36.01 43.05
C GLU A 531 19.07 -35.16 43.61
N ILE A 532 18.76 -34.30 44.60
CA ILE A 532 19.60 -34.11 45.78
C ILE A 532 18.69 -34.00 47.02
N THR A 533 18.99 -34.86 47.98
CA THR A 533 18.43 -35.08 49.31
C THR A 533 18.75 -33.96 50.31
N ALA A 534 17.82 -33.59 51.19
CA ALA A 534 18.09 -33.23 52.60
C ALA A 534 16.80 -32.99 53.44
N THR A 535 16.52 -33.96 54.31
CA THR A 535 16.22 -33.88 55.76
C THR A 535 15.25 -32.83 56.35
N THR A 536 14.21 -33.39 56.98
CA THR A 536 13.36 -32.93 58.10
C THR A 536 14.08 -32.01 59.13
N THR A 537 13.41 -31.00 59.72
CA THR A 537 12.83 -30.96 61.09
C THR A 537 12.43 -29.53 61.57
N THR A 538 11.19 -29.43 62.06
CA THR A 538 10.68 -28.69 63.25
C THR A 538 10.68 -27.15 63.44
N THR A 539 9.49 -26.73 63.90
CA THR A 539 9.13 -25.82 65.01
C THR A 539 8.78 -24.34 64.77
N THR A 540 7.50 -24.11 65.07
CA THR A 540 6.70 -22.93 65.45
C THR A 540 7.26 -22.09 66.60
N GLY A 541 6.95 -20.78 66.61
CA GLY A 541 6.95 -19.97 67.84
C GLY A 541 6.88 -18.44 67.69
N SER A 542 5.65 -17.91 67.55
CA SER A 542 5.03 -16.71 68.17
C SER A 542 5.71 -15.32 68.29
N GLY A 543 4.90 -14.30 67.98
CA GLY A 543 4.89 -12.93 68.56
C GLY A 543 5.23 -11.83 67.54
N GLY A 544 4.46 -10.76 67.31
CA GLY A 544 3.31 -10.16 67.99
C GLY A 544 3.49 -8.63 68.08
N GLY A 545 2.55 -7.85 67.52
CA GLY A 545 2.42 -6.37 67.64
C GLY A 545 2.74 -5.63 66.33
N GLY A 546 1.95 -4.69 65.81
CA GLY A 546 0.76 -4.00 66.28
C GLY A 546 0.77 -2.54 65.77
N ASP A 547 -0.26 -2.19 64.99
CA ASP A 547 -0.78 -0.84 64.66
C ASP A 547 -0.32 -0.02 63.42
N THR A 548 -1.17 -0.20 62.37
CA THR A 548 -1.92 0.77 61.52
C THR A 548 -1.23 1.83 60.66
N VAL A 549 -1.49 1.79 59.33
CA VAL A 549 -2.19 2.81 58.49
C VAL A 549 -2.47 2.25 57.06
N ILE A 550 -3.77 2.18 56.69
CA ILE A 550 -4.45 2.21 55.35
C ILE A 550 -4.03 1.23 54.22
N PRO A 551 -4.95 0.40 53.65
CA PRO A 551 -4.65 -0.52 52.55
C PRO A 551 -4.80 0.16 51.18
N LEU A 552 -3.80 -0.01 50.29
CA LEU A 552 -3.97 0.19 48.85
C LEU A 552 -3.96 -1.16 48.16
N ASN A 553 -5.02 -1.37 47.37
CA ASN A 553 -5.46 -2.62 46.75
C ASN A 553 -4.39 -3.52 46.14
N THR A 554 -4.56 -4.79 46.47
CA THR A 554 -4.14 -6.00 45.78
C THR A 554 -4.21 -5.93 44.26
N THR A 555 -3.08 -6.25 43.65
CA THR A 555 -2.92 -6.85 42.33
C THR A 555 -3.90 -8.02 42.15
N PRO A 556 -4.70 -8.09 41.07
CA PRO A 556 -5.47 -9.29 40.78
C PRO A 556 -4.55 -10.33 40.13
N THR A 557 -4.39 -11.44 40.82
CA THR A 557 -4.01 -12.74 40.26
C THR A 557 -4.98 -13.08 39.11
N PRO A 558 -4.52 -13.60 37.96
CA PRO A 558 -5.42 -13.99 36.88
C PRO A 558 -6.24 -15.20 37.33
N GLN A 559 -7.53 -14.97 37.62
CA GLN A 559 -8.51 -16.03 37.79
C GLN A 559 -8.76 -16.71 36.44
N LEU A 560 -8.76 -18.05 36.51
CA LEU A 560 -9.27 -18.99 35.53
C LEU A 560 -10.47 -18.42 34.74
N VAL A 561 -10.32 -18.28 33.43
CA VAL A 561 -11.43 -17.97 32.52
C VAL A 561 -12.39 -19.15 32.52
N SER A 562 -13.66 -18.90 32.83
CA SER A 562 -14.71 -19.92 32.90
C SER A 562 -14.97 -20.54 31.54
N CYS A 563 -15.20 -21.86 31.54
CA CYS A 563 -15.68 -22.60 30.38
C CYS A 563 -17.08 -22.08 30.02
N THR A 564 -17.19 -21.30 28.94
CA THR A 564 -18.49 -20.78 28.47
C THR A 564 -19.22 -21.91 27.73
N SER A 565 -20.50 -22.14 28.04
CA SER A 565 -21.25 -23.28 27.49
C SER A 565 -21.62 -23.06 26.01
N SER A 566 -21.73 -24.14 25.22
CA SER A 566 -22.15 -24.08 23.80
C SER A 566 -23.50 -23.36 23.60
N ALA A 567 -24.40 -23.42 24.59
CA ALA A 567 -25.68 -22.72 24.57
C ALA A 567 -25.54 -21.20 24.69
N GLU A 568 -24.52 -20.73 25.40
CA GLU A 568 -24.25 -19.31 25.64
C GLU A 568 -23.62 -18.64 24.41
N LEU A 569 -22.72 -19.36 23.72
CA LEU A 569 -22.22 -18.96 22.40
C LEU A 569 -23.36 -18.82 21.37
N LYS A 570 -24.31 -19.76 21.37
CA LYS A 570 -25.48 -19.73 20.47
C LYS A 570 -26.42 -18.57 20.77
N ARG A 571 -26.57 -18.19 22.05
CA ARG A 571 -27.34 -17.01 22.48
C ARG A 571 -26.67 -15.70 22.07
N LEU A 572 -25.34 -15.61 22.20
CA LEU A 572 -24.57 -14.45 21.75
C LEU A 572 -24.66 -14.28 20.22
N GLN A 573 -24.74 -15.39 19.48
CA GLN A 573 -24.90 -15.38 18.02
C GLN A 573 -26.26 -14.78 17.59
N LEU A 574 -27.35 -15.15 18.27
CA LEU A 574 -28.70 -14.60 18.03
C LEU A 574 -28.79 -13.10 18.40
N LYS A 575 -28.23 -12.69 19.55
CA LYS A 575 -28.17 -11.27 19.94
C LYS A 575 -27.42 -10.40 18.90
N LYS A 576 -26.49 -10.99 18.15
CA LYS A 576 -25.74 -10.28 17.11
C LYS A 576 -26.54 -10.09 15.82
N GLU A 577 -27.34 -11.08 15.45
CA GLU A 577 -28.30 -10.96 14.33
C GLU A 577 -29.30 -9.82 14.59
N GLU A 578 -29.58 -9.52 15.87
CA GLU A 578 -30.39 -8.39 16.33
C GLU A 578 -29.61 -7.07 16.53
N GLY A 579 -28.29 -7.05 16.32
CA GLY A 579 -27.46 -5.84 16.41
C GLY A 579 -27.10 -5.35 17.83
N ASN A 580 -27.23 -6.19 18.86
CA ASN A 580 -27.19 -5.77 20.28
C ASN A 580 -26.02 -6.36 21.10
N LEU A 581 -24.79 -6.41 20.56
CA LEU A 581 -23.61 -6.90 21.30
C LEU A 581 -22.86 -5.81 22.06
N THR A 582 -22.41 -6.14 23.28
CA THR A 582 -21.50 -5.31 24.08
C THR A 582 -20.02 -5.66 23.83
N ALA A 583 -19.10 -4.74 24.16
CA ALA A 583 -17.66 -4.94 23.97
C ALA A 583 -17.07 -6.09 24.81
N GLU A 584 -17.67 -6.42 25.95
CA GLU A 584 -17.27 -7.54 26.81
C GLU A 584 -17.71 -8.89 26.21
N GLU A 585 -18.92 -8.93 25.64
CA GLU A 585 -19.43 -10.11 24.91
C GLU A 585 -18.60 -10.40 23.64
N GLU A 586 -18.09 -9.36 22.95
CA GLU A 586 -17.13 -9.51 21.83
C GLU A 586 -15.81 -10.15 22.28
N GLN A 587 -15.29 -9.79 23.46
CA GLN A 587 -14.06 -10.38 24.02
C GLN A 587 -14.23 -11.85 24.39
N ILE A 588 -15.39 -12.24 24.91
CA ILE A 588 -15.69 -13.63 25.24
C ILE A 588 -15.75 -14.48 23.96
N MET A 589 -16.36 -13.96 22.89
CA MET A 589 -16.36 -14.64 21.59
C MET A 589 -14.96 -14.76 20.98
N MET A 590 -14.13 -13.71 21.09
CA MET A 590 -12.72 -13.77 20.66
C MET A 590 -11.91 -14.80 21.45
N ALA A 591 -12.15 -14.94 22.75
CA ALA A 591 -11.44 -15.89 23.60
C ALA A 591 -11.79 -17.36 23.29
N HIS A 592 -12.98 -17.61 22.73
CA HIS A 592 -13.46 -18.95 22.33
C HIS A 592 -13.33 -19.21 20.83
N TYR A 593 -12.67 -18.32 20.08
CA TYR A 593 -12.40 -18.53 18.68
C TYR A 593 -11.31 -19.60 18.50
N HIS A 594 -11.69 -20.70 17.85
CA HIS A 594 -10.77 -21.74 17.42
C HIS A 594 -10.60 -21.66 15.90
N TYR A 595 -9.38 -21.33 15.46
CA TYR A 595 -8.97 -21.41 14.07
C TYR A 595 -9.16 -22.86 13.58
N THR A 596 -10.03 -23.06 12.60
CA THR A 596 -10.12 -24.35 11.90
C THR A 596 -9.19 -24.29 10.72
N GLY A 597 -8.13 -25.11 10.72
CA GLY A 597 -7.16 -25.16 9.63
C GLY A 597 -7.81 -25.53 8.28
N ALA A 598 -7.12 -25.14 7.20
CA ALA A 598 -7.53 -25.41 5.82
C ALA A 598 -7.73 -26.91 5.53
N THR A 599 -8.65 -27.23 4.62
CA THR A 599 -8.97 -28.60 4.19
C THR A 599 -7.72 -29.40 3.79
N SER A 600 -7.67 -30.70 4.12
CA SER A 600 -6.54 -31.58 3.81
C SER A 600 -6.48 -32.00 2.34
N SER A 601 -7.58 -31.89 1.59
CA SER A 601 -7.68 -32.41 0.23
C SER A 601 -7.76 -31.27 -0.81
N ILE A 602 -6.86 -31.28 -1.80
CA ILE A 602 -6.81 -30.28 -2.87
C ILE A 602 -7.24 -30.85 -4.23
N HIS A 603 -8.03 -30.10 -5.00
CA HIS A 603 -8.43 -30.50 -6.36
C HIS A 603 -7.22 -30.51 -7.32
N PRO A 604 -7.05 -31.55 -8.17
CA PRO A 604 -5.88 -31.69 -9.06
C PRO A 604 -5.60 -30.49 -9.95
N LEU A 605 -6.66 -29.89 -10.53
CA LEU A 605 -6.52 -28.68 -11.36
C LEU A 605 -5.94 -27.50 -10.56
N LEU A 606 -6.43 -27.27 -9.33
CA LEU A 606 -5.94 -26.20 -8.48
C LEU A 606 -4.50 -26.45 -8.00
N SER A 607 -4.18 -27.71 -7.68
CA SER A 607 -2.82 -28.16 -7.37
C SER A 607 -1.84 -27.86 -8.51
N SER A 608 -2.27 -28.09 -9.76
CA SER A 608 -1.41 -27.91 -10.93
C SER A 608 -0.98 -26.45 -11.19
N PHE A 609 -1.62 -25.47 -10.53
CA PHE A 609 -1.24 -24.06 -10.62
C PHE A 609 -0.20 -23.64 -9.58
N VAL A 610 0.09 -24.50 -8.59
CA VAL A 610 1.09 -24.23 -7.55
C VAL A 610 2.47 -24.63 -8.04
N ASN A 611 3.41 -23.67 -8.06
CA ASN A 611 4.79 -23.88 -8.48
C ASN A 611 5.80 -23.33 -7.45
N TYR A 612 6.20 -22.08 -7.59
CA TYR A 612 7.24 -21.42 -6.78
C TYR A 612 6.77 -20.96 -5.41
N ALA A 613 5.47 -21.11 -5.11
CA ALA A 613 4.85 -20.67 -3.86
C ALA A 613 4.18 -21.83 -3.14
N GLN A 614 4.90 -22.93 -2.92
CA GLN A 614 4.35 -24.13 -2.31
C GLN A 614 4.45 -24.06 -0.78
N PRO A 615 3.33 -23.90 -0.04
CA PRO A 615 3.34 -23.94 1.40
C PRO A 615 3.61 -25.38 1.89
N VAL A 616 4.53 -25.53 2.84
CA VAL A 616 4.81 -26.80 3.53
C VAL A 616 4.86 -26.59 5.04
N LYS A 617 4.52 -27.63 5.81
CA LYS A 617 4.68 -27.62 7.27
C LYS A 617 6.15 -27.46 7.63
N PHE A 618 6.47 -26.47 8.47
CA PHE A 618 7.83 -26.24 8.94
C PHE A 618 8.24 -27.30 9.98
N GLN A 619 9.30 -28.06 9.70
CA GLN A 619 9.81 -29.12 10.57
C GLN A 619 11.07 -28.70 11.36
N GLY A 620 11.79 -27.69 10.88
CA GLY A 620 13.05 -27.23 11.46
C GLY A 620 13.91 -26.55 10.39
N PHE A 621 14.84 -25.70 10.81
CA PHE A 621 15.78 -25.06 9.87
C PHE A 621 16.77 -26.08 9.29
N ASP A 622 17.19 -27.04 10.10
CA ASP A 622 18.04 -28.17 9.73
C ASP A 622 17.37 -29.07 8.69
N VAL A 623 16.10 -29.42 8.88
CA VAL A 623 15.34 -30.23 7.91
C VAL A 623 15.18 -29.49 6.60
N ALA A 624 14.82 -28.20 6.66
CA ALA A 624 14.70 -27.38 5.45
C ALA A 624 16.05 -27.23 4.74
N GLU A 625 17.15 -27.12 5.49
CA GLU A 625 18.52 -27.11 4.98
C GLU A 625 18.87 -28.46 4.31
N ASP A 626 18.54 -29.59 4.91
CA ASP A 626 18.86 -30.89 4.31
C ASP A 626 18.08 -31.16 3.01
N GLU A 627 16.82 -30.72 2.91
CA GLU A 627 15.98 -30.94 1.72
C GLU A 627 16.37 -30.08 0.50
N ASN A 628 16.81 -28.83 0.71
CA ASN A 628 17.25 -27.92 -0.36
C ASN A 628 16.20 -27.60 -1.41
N ILE A 629 14.94 -27.47 -1.00
CA ILE A 629 13.83 -27.17 -1.92
C ILE A 629 13.41 -25.71 -1.79
N HIS A 630 13.71 -24.90 -2.81
CA HIS A 630 13.52 -23.44 -2.80
C HIS A 630 12.10 -22.96 -3.04
N HIS A 631 11.31 -23.79 -3.70
CA HIS A 631 9.91 -23.48 -3.97
C HIS A 631 9.00 -23.85 -2.80
N HIS A 632 9.54 -24.53 -1.78
CA HIS A 632 8.89 -24.72 -0.49
C HIS A 632 8.96 -23.43 0.32
N MET A 633 7.87 -23.09 0.99
CA MET A 633 7.79 -21.95 1.90
C MET A 633 6.93 -22.28 3.12
N SER A 634 7.15 -21.57 4.21
CA SER A 634 6.38 -21.73 5.44
C SER A 634 5.74 -20.42 5.86
N SER A 635 4.54 -20.49 6.42
CA SER A 635 3.83 -19.34 6.99
C SER A 635 3.78 -19.47 8.50
N PHE A 636 4.14 -18.41 9.21
CA PHE A 636 4.21 -18.39 10.66
C PHE A 636 3.26 -17.34 11.21
N SER A 637 2.54 -17.66 12.29
CA SER A 637 1.91 -16.62 13.10
C SER A 637 2.99 -15.78 13.79
N GLU A 638 2.65 -14.54 14.18
CA GLU A 638 3.58 -13.65 14.86
C GLU A 638 4.24 -14.31 16.08
N THR A 639 3.45 -15.01 16.90
CA THR A 639 3.96 -15.71 18.09
C THR A 639 5.01 -16.76 17.74
N VAL A 640 4.78 -17.56 16.71
CA VAL A 640 5.72 -18.60 16.27
C VAL A 640 6.97 -17.96 15.67
N ALA A 641 6.80 -16.99 14.78
CA ALA A 641 7.92 -16.26 14.17
C ALA A 641 8.80 -15.57 15.23
N LEU A 642 8.19 -14.93 16.23
CA LEU A 642 8.90 -14.31 17.34
C LEU A 642 9.63 -15.34 18.21
N GLY A 643 9.05 -16.52 18.41
CA GLY A 643 9.72 -17.63 19.10
C GLY A 643 10.96 -18.10 18.37
N LEU A 644 10.85 -18.33 17.05
CA LEU A 644 11.98 -18.72 16.21
C LEU A 644 13.06 -17.62 16.17
N LEU A 645 12.65 -16.35 16.02
CA LEU A 645 13.57 -15.22 16.02
C LEU A 645 14.34 -15.09 17.34
N LYS A 646 13.69 -15.34 18.49
CA LYS A 646 14.35 -15.27 19.80
C LYS A 646 15.34 -16.40 20.04
N ASN A 647 15.03 -17.60 19.54
CA ASN A 647 15.79 -18.80 19.87
C ASN A 647 16.82 -19.18 18.80
N GLN A 648 16.56 -18.84 17.53
CA GLN A 648 17.30 -19.30 16.35
C GLN A 648 17.41 -18.17 15.30
N ALA A 649 17.79 -16.96 15.74
CA ALA A 649 17.83 -15.78 14.89
C ALA A 649 18.74 -15.92 13.66
N ILE A 650 19.88 -16.60 13.82
CA ILE A 650 20.88 -16.76 12.76
C ILE A 650 20.34 -17.68 11.68
N GLU A 651 19.76 -18.81 12.09
CA GLU A 651 19.10 -19.77 11.22
C GLU A 651 17.88 -19.15 10.53
N PHE A 652 17.13 -18.31 11.25
CA PHE A 652 15.98 -17.56 10.69
C PHE A 652 16.38 -16.59 9.58
N VAL A 653 17.56 -15.94 9.68
CA VAL A 653 18.08 -15.03 8.63
C VAL A 653 18.72 -15.79 7.47
N LYS A 654 19.34 -16.93 7.78
CA LYS A 654 19.94 -17.86 6.82
C LYS A 654 18.89 -18.50 5.91
N TYR A 655 17.82 -19.03 6.51
CA TYR A 655 16.76 -19.74 5.79
C TYR A 655 16.21 -18.99 4.55
N PRO A 656 16.03 -17.65 4.54
CA PRO A 656 15.67 -16.88 3.34
C PRO A 656 16.84 -16.37 2.47
N ILE A 657 18.04 -16.25 3.02
CA ILE A 657 19.21 -15.59 2.38
C ILE A 657 20.44 -16.48 2.56
N HIS A 658 21.02 -16.97 1.47
CA HIS A 658 22.37 -17.52 1.56
C HIS A 658 23.34 -16.91 0.53
N LEU A 659 24.36 -16.22 1.04
CA LEU A 659 25.50 -15.65 0.33
C LEU A 659 26.64 -16.69 0.16
N ILE A 660 27.25 -16.70 -1.03
CA ILE A 660 28.70 -16.86 -1.32
C ILE A 660 29.46 -17.94 -0.50
N ARG A 661 29.10 -19.22 -0.67
CA ARG A 661 29.96 -20.42 -0.80
C ARG A 661 29.15 -21.65 -0.37
N LYS A 662 28.57 -22.32 -1.36
CA LYS A 662 27.71 -23.52 -1.30
C LYS A 662 26.26 -23.26 -0.85
N GLN A 663 25.39 -23.21 -1.88
CA GLN A 663 24.00 -23.71 -2.01
C GLN A 663 22.95 -23.42 -0.90
N PHE A 664 21.69 -23.15 -1.30
CA PHE A 664 20.92 -21.92 -1.04
C PHE A 664 19.49 -22.30 -0.51
N TYR A 665 18.66 -21.43 0.11
CA TYR A 665 17.24 -21.71 0.55
C TYR A 665 16.33 -20.44 0.53
N VAL A 666 14.99 -20.58 0.70
CA VAL A 666 13.99 -19.49 0.69
C VAL A 666 12.99 -19.52 1.87
N ILE A 667 12.69 -18.34 2.45
CA ILE A 667 11.38 -18.00 3.02
C ILE A 667 10.82 -16.77 2.31
N ILE A 668 9.50 -16.76 2.06
CA ILE A 668 8.72 -15.52 2.11
C ILE A 668 8.18 -15.43 3.54
N VAL A 669 8.88 -14.70 4.41
CA VAL A 669 8.32 -14.41 5.74
C VAL A 669 7.24 -13.37 5.52
N ILE A 670 5.99 -13.81 5.41
CA ILE A 670 4.86 -12.90 5.54
C ILE A 670 4.73 -12.58 7.04
N LEU A 671 5.50 -11.61 7.51
CA LEU A 671 5.33 -11.03 8.84
C LEU A 671 4.04 -10.20 8.82
N PHE A 672 2.94 -10.81 9.27
CA PHE A 672 1.73 -10.08 9.59
C PHE A 672 1.96 -9.33 10.91
N CYS A 673 2.23 -8.04 10.83
CA CYS A 673 2.46 -7.19 11.99
C CYS A 673 1.11 -6.84 12.64
N PHE A 674 0.78 -7.44 13.79
CA PHE A 674 -0.37 -6.99 14.59
C PHE A 674 0.04 -5.90 15.57
N GLU A 675 -0.15 -4.63 15.20
CA GLU A 675 -0.03 -3.56 16.19
C GLU A 675 -1.33 -3.40 16.99
N LYS A 676 -1.49 -4.23 18.04
CA LYS A 676 -2.44 -3.93 19.13
C LYS A 676 -1.90 -2.75 19.95
N LYS A 677 -2.16 -1.51 19.53
CA LYS A 677 -2.55 -0.33 20.36
C LYS A 677 -2.20 1.02 19.70
N ARG A 678 -3.25 1.82 19.47
CA ARG A 678 -3.33 3.30 19.56
C ARG A 678 -2.06 4.12 19.23
N LYS A 679 -1.96 4.59 17.99
CA LYS A 679 -2.01 6.01 17.58
C LYS A 679 -1.86 6.07 16.05
N PHE A 680 -2.84 6.68 15.37
CA PHE A 680 -2.74 6.99 13.95
C PHE A 680 -1.54 7.92 13.71
N PHE A 681 -0.52 7.42 13.03
CA PHE A 681 0.44 8.24 12.30
C PHE A 681 0.46 7.71 10.86
N GLU A 682 0.37 8.63 9.90
CA GLU A 682 0.39 8.34 8.47
C GLU A 682 1.58 7.43 8.13
N CYS A 683 1.26 6.21 7.70
CA CYS A 683 2.24 5.21 7.32
C CYS A 683 2.59 5.41 5.85
N THR A 684 3.44 6.40 5.56
CA THR A 684 4.18 6.45 4.29
C THR A 684 5.35 5.47 4.39
N SER A 685 5.72 4.86 3.24
CA SER A 685 6.67 3.75 3.08
C SER A 685 8.06 3.95 3.73
N VAL A 686 8.37 5.16 4.18
CA VAL A 686 9.59 5.53 4.90
C VAL A 686 9.60 4.98 6.34
N ASN A 687 8.45 4.85 7.00
CA ASN A 687 8.39 4.52 8.44
C ASN A 687 8.62 3.04 8.77
N ILE A 688 8.35 2.11 7.85
CA ILE A 688 8.64 0.67 8.04
C ILE A 688 10.16 0.43 8.17
N CYS A 689 10.98 1.18 7.42
CA CYS A 689 12.44 1.09 7.53
C CYS A 689 12.98 1.61 8.87
N THR A 690 12.31 2.56 9.52
CA THR A 690 12.79 3.19 10.76
C THR A 690 12.56 2.31 11.97
N HIS A 691 11.45 1.57 12.06
CA HIS A 691 11.19 0.67 13.19
C HIS A 691 12.01 -0.63 13.14
N LEU A 692 12.27 -1.19 11.95
CA LEU A 692 13.19 -2.33 11.82
C LEU A 692 14.66 -1.94 12.05
N ARG A 693 15.06 -0.70 11.76
CA ARG A 693 16.41 -0.19 12.14
C ARG A 693 16.67 -0.19 13.65
N CYS A 694 15.63 -0.06 14.48
CA CYS A 694 15.80 -0.13 15.93
C CYS A 694 16.08 -1.56 16.42
N TYR A 695 15.61 -2.59 15.72
CA TYR A 695 15.88 -4.00 16.08
C TYR A 695 17.20 -4.52 15.48
N CYS A 696 17.56 -4.10 14.27
CA CYS A 696 18.85 -4.50 13.67
C CYS A 696 20.07 -3.78 14.29
N LYS A 697 19.88 -2.70 15.06
CA LYS A 697 20.97 -2.02 15.78
C LYS A 697 21.58 -2.82 16.94
N VAL A 698 21.02 -3.99 17.27
CA VAL A 698 21.57 -4.90 18.30
C VAL A 698 22.51 -5.95 17.69
N LEU A 699 22.69 -5.99 16.37
CA LEU A 699 23.46 -7.05 15.68
C LEU A 699 24.54 -6.55 14.70
N PHE A 700 25.02 -5.31 14.86
CA PHE A 700 26.27 -4.85 14.23
C PHE A 700 27.27 -4.39 15.28
#